data_AF-A0A6G3YZU4-F1
#
_entry.id   AF-A0A6G3YZU4-F1
#
_cell.length_a   1.000
_cell.length_b   1.000
_cell.length_c   1.000
_cell.angle_alpha   90.00
_cell.angle_beta   90.00
_cell.angle_gamma   90.00
#
_symmetry.space_group_name_H-M   'P 1'
#
loop_
_entity.id
_entity.type
_entity.pdbx_description
1 polymer ?
#
loop_
_entity_poly.entity_id
_entity_poly.type
_entity_poly.pdbx_seq_one_letter_code
_entity_poly.pdbx_strand_id
1 'polypeptide(L)'
;MDLVPKQRATHVAVNNGSWFDPNTWKGGKVPGNGAHVMIESGINVRYDRKSNARLKTVRLDGHLTFAHDKNTKMVVDTFIETPTGTLNIGTAAKPIQADKTAQIVIANEGKINTKWDPTQLGRGLVTHGKVRIHGAEKTDFVGLAQDAQAGDSELVLKGRPAGWKVGDQLVLGGTSYGWQGSDEDNSRFRDEVLTITEINGNRVRFTNNDIESGDNTVLRFDHTRPNIAEKNQLQLYVANTSRNVIIESEDGENTPIQQRGHVMFMHNPDVQVHNAGFYNLGRSDKTKLVDDVGQNVDGSNGSGGNIRGRYALHAHRTGAEDINGQAAVLQGNAVVGSPGWGIVHHDSNAIIRDNVVFDVAGSGIVAESGNELGVWENNITIKTTGIPWQRVQAQREARDRKFDFGFRGEGYWVQGAAQVAMRDNVAISANETGITVFGDSLDPQNDFRDKETIKVQNLPKSIRDKVAKPGQEEVDVTDVPLRQLSGFESYNTNSGMQIWAQMTNFDGQLEFSSPEPRTAHRARGLIDNFKLWGNHWSGLRVSYSSNLDFEEGLIVGNVEKPRGGDGLFHNHATFNTRYKNLNVKGFKEGLNVEVLNEEKDFTRSSIENSRFTDNTYNLKRIGDEAPREGRSDDFPTAFAIKNTVFETQTGNKAPKAQFSSKTAGGLAVTFDASASSDPDWFGAKKPSPQYPITSKGIAAYAWDFNNDGKFDDFGRQVTHQFGKAGTHNVKLQVFDSQGTAKTLLKAVKVEPKAYPNVFKNSSFSNTEKFLGIWQGNSQWSDKGWFATDGVRRSSSGSAILSKVGDWGNTIGQVVQNDNVHQGKQTLSFRLKNLEGSDKPWLANEVKVELWGVDGQFGHLPWEESGPIQVGTLPMSRTLLYQKTFGGEQGNFFDWKTFNANVNLGDGYDYLMFQVKADKTRDAGDVVALDNVRLTGAAPTLQPQSPTKLIAALKLNAKSGKIAADSSQQGRNNRGTLVGNAQWTQGIKQGAVAFDGTGDAIRLKNSADINQGIHGDRTISLWFKADDLVNPASRPQVIYEEGGQFRGLNIYLKGDQLHVGGWNMPSQESGWQGTWLSSDNVSANQWNHVALVLDGGDRVADGALRGYLNGEQFGEGEGSQLWSHGGGIGLGNVYGDTRFHTGSAKGNYGLTGAIDDVQIFNSALSNSQVQGLAERPV
;
A
#
# COMPACT_ATOMS: atom_id res chain seq x y z
N MET A 1 -11.00 32.37 -25.20
CA MET A 1 -12.24 33.00 -25.73
C MET A 1 -12.08 33.62 -27.12
N ASP A 2 -10.86 33.81 -27.62
CA ASP A 2 -10.57 34.48 -28.90
C ASP A 2 -11.04 33.72 -30.15
N LEU A 3 -11.38 32.43 -30.01
CA LEU A 3 -11.92 31.60 -31.08
C LEU A 3 -13.33 32.04 -31.52
N VAL A 4 -14.12 32.58 -30.57
CA VAL A 4 -15.49 33.06 -30.75
C VAL A 4 -15.65 34.50 -30.23
N PRO A 5 -14.97 35.49 -30.83
CA PRO A 5 -15.04 36.87 -30.34
C PRO A 5 -16.44 37.46 -30.60
N LYS A 6 -16.92 38.29 -29.66
CA LYS A 6 -18.27 38.88 -29.72
C LYS A 6 -18.52 39.64 -31.03
N GLN A 7 -17.50 40.32 -31.53
CA GLN A 7 -17.54 41.14 -32.73
C GLN A 7 -17.79 40.33 -34.01
N ARG A 8 -17.59 39.01 -33.97
CA ARG A 8 -17.85 38.10 -35.09
C ARG A 8 -19.27 37.54 -35.10
N ALA A 9 -20.06 37.77 -34.06
CA ALA A 9 -21.44 37.31 -34.00
C ALA A 9 -22.27 37.94 -35.12
N THR A 10 -22.89 37.10 -35.95
CA THR A 10 -23.84 37.54 -36.98
C THR A 10 -25.28 37.50 -36.48
N HIS A 11 -25.55 36.71 -35.43
CA HIS A 11 -26.85 36.59 -34.80
C HIS A 11 -26.67 36.68 -33.29
N VAL A 12 -27.34 37.65 -32.66
CA VAL A 12 -27.25 37.91 -31.22
C VAL A 12 -28.64 37.76 -30.62
N ALA A 13 -28.80 36.85 -29.66
CA ALA A 13 -30.05 36.74 -28.91
C ALA A 13 -30.10 37.86 -27.87
N VAL A 14 -31.15 38.68 -27.92
CA VAL A 14 -31.33 39.87 -27.07
C VAL A 14 -32.62 39.82 -26.24
N ASN A 15 -33.49 38.84 -26.51
CA ASN A 15 -34.71 38.59 -25.74
C ASN A 15 -34.77 37.13 -25.29
N ASN A 16 -35.36 36.88 -24.12
CA ASN A 16 -35.69 35.52 -23.70
C ASN A 16 -36.75 34.92 -24.64
N GLY A 17 -36.60 33.65 -25.03
CA GLY A 17 -37.58 33.01 -25.91
C GLY A 17 -37.07 31.75 -26.61
N SER A 18 -37.84 31.26 -27.59
CA SER A 18 -37.42 30.12 -28.41
C SER A 18 -36.33 30.52 -29.39
N TRP A 19 -35.34 29.64 -29.59
CA TRP A 19 -34.33 29.77 -30.65
C TRP A 19 -34.99 29.99 -32.02
N PHE A 20 -36.19 29.46 -32.24
CA PHE A 20 -36.89 29.50 -33.52
C PHE A 20 -37.88 30.67 -33.64
N ASP A 21 -37.95 31.56 -32.65
CA ASP A 21 -38.75 32.79 -32.71
C ASP A 21 -37.88 33.95 -33.22
N PRO A 22 -38.23 34.61 -34.34
CA PRO A 22 -37.60 35.84 -34.79
C PRO A 22 -37.40 36.90 -33.69
N ASN A 23 -38.33 37.02 -32.74
CA ASN A 23 -38.28 38.02 -31.66
C ASN A 23 -37.15 37.79 -30.64
N THR A 24 -36.60 36.57 -30.56
CA THR A 24 -35.43 36.28 -29.72
C THR A 24 -34.16 36.96 -30.23
N TRP A 25 -34.08 37.21 -31.55
CA TRP A 25 -32.85 37.61 -32.22
C TRP A 25 -32.85 39.09 -32.61
N LYS A 26 -31.72 39.75 -32.37
CA LYS A 26 -31.48 41.12 -32.83
C LYS A 26 -31.65 41.19 -34.35
N GLY A 27 -32.55 42.06 -34.81
CA GLY A 27 -32.87 42.21 -36.22
C GLY A 27 -33.85 41.17 -36.79
N GLY A 28 -34.49 40.35 -35.94
CA GLY A 28 -35.63 39.51 -36.33
C GLY A 28 -35.28 38.30 -37.20
N LYS A 29 -34.02 37.83 -37.19
CA LYS A 29 -33.57 36.71 -38.03
C LYS A 29 -33.14 35.53 -37.17
N VAL A 30 -33.78 34.38 -37.37
CA VAL A 30 -33.39 33.11 -36.74
C VAL A 30 -32.06 32.63 -37.36
N PRO A 31 -31.10 32.14 -36.56
CA PRO A 31 -29.82 31.63 -37.07
C PRO A 31 -29.98 30.53 -38.12
N GLY A 32 -29.38 30.74 -39.29
CA GLY A 32 -29.31 29.79 -40.40
C GLY A 32 -27.89 29.27 -40.67
N ASN A 33 -27.65 28.73 -41.87
CA ASN A 33 -26.34 28.20 -42.29
C ASN A 33 -25.23 29.28 -42.19
N GLY A 34 -24.07 28.89 -41.69
CA GLY A 34 -22.91 29.76 -41.51
C GLY A 34 -23.03 30.77 -40.37
N ALA A 35 -24.11 30.73 -39.58
CA ALA A 35 -24.32 31.69 -38.50
C ALA A 35 -23.23 31.60 -37.42
N HIS A 36 -22.75 32.76 -36.98
CA HIS A 36 -21.97 32.95 -35.77
C HIS A 36 -22.92 33.45 -34.70
N VAL A 37 -23.40 32.54 -33.86
CA VAL A 37 -24.45 32.80 -32.88
C VAL A 37 -23.84 33.23 -31.55
N MET A 38 -24.46 34.23 -30.93
CA MET A 38 -24.15 34.66 -29.57
C MET A 38 -25.44 34.75 -28.75
N ILE A 39 -25.45 34.11 -27.57
CA ILE A 39 -26.49 34.28 -26.55
C ILE A 39 -25.90 35.16 -25.46
N GLU A 40 -26.43 36.38 -25.32
CA GLU A 40 -25.92 37.38 -24.37
C GLU A 40 -26.14 36.97 -22.91
N SER A 41 -25.28 37.50 -22.03
CA SER A 41 -25.43 37.34 -20.58
C SER A 41 -26.82 37.80 -20.13
N GLY A 42 -27.47 37.00 -19.26
CA GLY A 42 -28.83 37.26 -18.78
C GLY A 42 -29.96 36.84 -19.74
N ILE A 43 -29.64 36.43 -20.97
CA ILE A 43 -30.62 35.95 -21.94
C ILE A 43 -30.80 34.43 -21.82
N ASN A 44 -32.06 33.98 -21.82
CA ASN A 44 -32.48 32.60 -21.73
C ASN A 44 -33.12 32.16 -23.05
N VAL A 45 -32.43 31.29 -23.79
CA VAL A 45 -32.91 30.75 -25.07
C VAL A 45 -33.32 29.29 -24.90
N ARG A 46 -34.51 28.93 -25.38
CA ARG A 46 -35.01 27.55 -25.44
C ARG A 46 -34.82 26.97 -26.85
N TYR A 47 -34.10 25.86 -26.98
CA TYR A 47 -33.95 25.11 -28.22
C TYR A 47 -34.98 23.97 -28.26
N ASP A 48 -36.03 24.06 -29.08
CA ASP A 48 -37.22 23.20 -28.97
C ASP A 48 -37.68 22.51 -30.27
N ARG A 49 -36.84 22.52 -31.32
CA ARG A 49 -37.11 21.83 -32.60
C ARG A 49 -35.84 21.20 -33.19
N LYS A 50 -36.01 20.32 -34.17
CA LYS A 50 -34.92 19.82 -35.02
C LYS A 50 -34.54 20.87 -36.07
N SER A 51 -33.25 21.13 -36.23
CA SER A 51 -32.71 21.96 -37.30
C SER A 51 -31.52 21.27 -37.97
N ASN A 52 -31.47 21.35 -39.31
CA ASN A 52 -30.29 21.00 -40.10
C ASN A 52 -29.47 22.23 -40.49
N ALA A 53 -29.79 23.41 -39.94
CA ALA A 53 -28.99 24.60 -40.15
C ALA A 53 -27.58 24.37 -39.61
N ARG A 54 -26.57 24.55 -40.47
CA ARG A 54 -25.16 24.32 -40.16
C ARG A 54 -24.55 25.57 -39.54
N LEU A 55 -24.51 25.63 -38.22
CA LEU A 55 -24.00 26.78 -37.49
C LEU A 55 -22.47 26.79 -37.51
N LYS A 56 -21.84 27.94 -37.77
CA LYS A 56 -20.38 28.02 -37.74
C LYS A 56 -19.84 28.09 -36.32
N THR A 57 -20.42 28.94 -35.48
CA THR A 57 -20.08 28.99 -34.05
C THR A 57 -21.31 29.26 -33.20
N VAL A 58 -21.35 28.70 -31.99
CA VAL A 58 -22.27 29.11 -30.92
C VAL A 58 -21.44 29.59 -29.75
N ARG A 59 -21.63 30.84 -29.33
CA ARG A 59 -21.07 31.43 -28.12
C ARG A 59 -22.17 31.60 -27.08
N LEU A 60 -22.00 31.00 -25.91
CA LEU A 60 -22.99 31.04 -24.83
C LEU A 60 -22.47 31.82 -23.62
N ASP A 61 -22.85 33.11 -23.54
CA ASP A 61 -22.60 33.97 -22.36
C ASP A 61 -23.79 33.90 -21.36
N GLY A 62 -25.01 33.64 -21.85
CA GLY A 62 -26.24 33.47 -21.05
C GLY A 62 -26.65 32.00 -20.86
N HIS A 63 -27.94 31.69 -21.00
CA HIS A 63 -28.50 30.35 -20.79
C HIS A 63 -29.08 29.76 -22.09
N LEU A 64 -28.71 28.51 -22.40
CA LEU A 64 -29.32 27.73 -23.47
C LEU A 64 -29.93 26.46 -22.88
N THR A 65 -31.23 26.26 -23.10
CA THR A 65 -31.96 25.08 -22.61
C THR A 65 -32.58 24.30 -23.76
N PHE A 66 -32.23 23.04 -23.93
CA PHE A 66 -32.90 22.14 -24.85
C PHE A 66 -34.22 21.65 -24.24
N ALA A 67 -35.27 21.62 -25.05
CA ALA A 67 -36.59 21.18 -24.62
C ALA A 67 -36.57 19.68 -24.24
N HIS A 68 -36.90 19.38 -23.00
CA HIS A 68 -36.88 18.01 -22.47
C HIS A 68 -38.03 17.12 -23.01
N ASP A 69 -39.06 17.75 -23.57
CA ASP A 69 -40.32 17.15 -24.03
C ASP A 69 -40.47 17.10 -25.56
N LYS A 70 -39.42 17.48 -26.29
CA LYS A 70 -39.41 17.56 -27.76
C LYS A 70 -38.16 16.88 -28.32
N ASN A 71 -38.28 16.43 -29.57
CA ASN A 71 -37.11 16.02 -30.34
C ASN A 71 -36.36 17.25 -30.85
N THR A 72 -35.09 17.38 -30.49
CA THR A 72 -34.23 18.51 -30.86
C THR A 72 -32.95 18.04 -31.55
N LYS A 73 -32.47 18.80 -32.54
CA LYS A 73 -31.22 18.53 -33.25
C LYS A 73 -30.55 19.86 -33.59
N MET A 74 -29.30 20.04 -33.19
CA MET A 74 -28.43 21.15 -33.57
C MET A 74 -27.24 20.62 -34.36
N VAL A 75 -26.92 21.25 -35.50
CA VAL A 75 -25.70 20.98 -36.27
C VAL A 75 -24.78 22.18 -36.13
N VAL A 76 -23.60 21.99 -35.54
CA VAL A 76 -22.67 23.09 -35.22
C VAL A 76 -21.23 22.65 -35.42
N ASP A 77 -20.40 23.50 -36.02
CA ASP A 77 -18.95 23.25 -36.07
C ASP A 77 -18.37 23.47 -34.65
N THR A 78 -18.41 24.69 -34.11
CA THR A 78 -17.80 25.00 -32.80
C THR A 78 -18.81 25.57 -31.80
N PHE A 79 -19.01 24.90 -30.67
CA PHE A 79 -19.84 25.37 -29.55
C PHE A 79 -18.93 25.73 -28.37
N ILE A 80 -18.92 27.00 -27.97
CA ILE A 80 -18.18 27.50 -26.81
C ILE A 80 -19.15 28.09 -25.79
N GLU A 81 -19.14 27.52 -24.59
CA GLU A 81 -19.79 28.11 -23.42
C GLU A 81 -18.74 28.78 -22.53
N THR A 82 -19.09 29.98 -22.07
CA THR A 82 -18.16 30.86 -21.34
C THR A 82 -18.32 30.68 -19.84
N PRO A 83 -17.39 31.18 -18.99
CA PRO A 83 -17.52 31.04 -17.53
C PRO A 83 -18.84 31.57 -16.93
N THR A 84 -19.54 32.50 -17.60
CA THR A 84 -20.85 33.02 -17.15
C THR A 84 -22.05 32.25 -17.72
N GLY A 85 -21.80 31.35 -18.66
CA GLY A 85 -22.84 30.64 -19.39
C GLY A 85 -23.51 29.55 -18.56
N THR A 86 -24.61 29.03 -19.11
CA THR A 86 -25.19 27.77 -18.63
C THR A 86 -25.80 27.00 -19.79
N LEU A 87 -25.34 25.77 -19.98
CA LEU A 87 -25.93 24.82 -20.92
C LEU A 87 -26.78 23.79 -20.17
N ASN A 88 -28.07 23.72 -20.51
CA ASN A 88 -28.99 22.70 -20.00
C ASN A 88 -29.52 21.83 -21.16
N ILE A 89 -29.20 20.55 -21.15
CA ILE A 89 -29.80 19.52 -22.00
C ILE A 89 -30.58 18.58 -21.08
N GLY A 90 -31.80 18.99 -20.75
CA GLY A 90 -32.52 18.43 -19.61
C GLY A 90 -31.91 18.88 -18.27
N THR A 91 -32.57 18.50 -17.17
CA THR A 91 -32.12 18.71 -15.79
C THR A 91 -32.46 17.50 -14.93
N ALA A 92 -31.90 17.37 -13.73
CA ALA A 92 -32.25 16.27 -12.82
C ALA A 92 -33.78 16.16 -12.57
N ALA A 93 -34.49 17.28 -12.48
CA ALA A 93 -35.95 17.28 -12.28
C ALA A 93 -36.74 17.02 -13.58
N LYS A 94 -36.14 17.33 -14.74
CA LYS A 94 -36.76 17.20 -16.07
C LYS A 94 -35.72 16.70 -17.07
N PRO A 95 -35.30 15.42 -16.97
CA PRO A 95 -34.40 14.84 -17.96
C PRO A 95 -35.09 14.80 -19.33
N ILE A 96 -34.32 14.67 -20.40
CA ILE A 96 -34.88 14.41 -21.73
C ILE A 96 -35.74 13.13 -21.63
N GLN A 97 -37.03 13.26 -21.96
CA GLN A 97 -37.99 12.14 -21.85
C GLN A 97 -37.52 10.93 -22.68
N ALA A 98 -37.78 9.71 -22.21
CA ALA A 98 -37.23 8.48 -22.79
C ALA A 98 -37.62 8.24 -24.26
N ASP A 99 -38.76 8.77 -24.69
CA ASP A 99 -39.27 8.73 -26.07
C ASP A 99 -38.87 9.95 -26.91
N LYS A 100 -38.08 10.88 -26.35
CA LYS A 100 -37.54 12.07 -27.01
C LYS A 100 -36.03 12.00 -27.14
N THR A 101 -35.49 12.73 -28.11
CA THR A 101 -34.06 12.83 -28.37
C THR A 101 -33.56 14.27 -28.34
N ALA A 102 -32.41 14.51 -27.70
CA ALA A 102 -31.68 15.77 -27.82
C ALA A 102 -30.30 15.53 -28.44
N GLN A 103 -30.08 16.09 -29.64
CA GLN A 103 -28.90 15.79 -30.45
C GLN A 103 -28.08 17.05 -30.74
N ILE A 104 -26.78 16.98 -30.52
CA ILE A 104 -25.78 17.94 -31.02
C ILE A 104 -24.85 17.18 -31.97
N VAL A 105 -24.91 17.52 -33.25
CA VAL A 105 -24.03 16.98 -34.28
C VAL A 105 -22.91 17.98 -34.53
N ILE A 106 -21.67 17.55 -34.31
CA ILE A 106 -20.49 18.34 -34.63
C ILE A 106 -20.23 18.26 -36.13
N ALA A 107 -20.44 19.38 -36.82
CA ALA A 107 -20.41 19.47 -38.27
C ALA A 107 -19.01 19.14 -38.84
N ASN A 108 -18.98 18.31 -39.88
CA ASN A 108 -17.77 18.07 -40.64
C ASN A 108 -17.68 19.06 -41.81
N GLU A 109 -16.84 20.09 -41.66
CA GLU A 109 -16.57 21.10 -42.68
C GLU A 109 -15.22 20.87 -43.38
N GLY A 110 -14.75 19.61 -43.46
CA GLY A 110 -13.44 19.27 -44.01
C GLY A 110 -12.29 19.57 -43.03
N LYS A 111 -11.08 19.84 -43.55
CA LYS A 111 -9.89 20.13 -42.74
C LYS A 111 -10.10 21.34 -41.81
N ILE A 112 -9.56 21.29 -40.60
CA ILE A 112 -9.57 22.42 -39.66
C ILE A 112 -8.85 23.63 -40.28
N ASN A 113 -9.50 24.80 -40.23
CA ASN A 113 -8.89 26.05 -40.70
C ASN A 113 -7.94 26.59 -39.63
N THR A 114 -6.67 26.21 -39.71
CA THR A 114 -5.62 26.61 -38.75
C THR A 114 -5.28 28.10 -38.76
N LYS A 115 -5.74 28.87 -39.76
CA LYS A 115 -5.63 30.35 -39.72
C LYS A 115 -6.65 30.96 -38.77
N TRP A 116 -7.85 30.37 -38.69
CA TRP A 116 -8.90 30.81 -37.77
C TRP A 116 -8.73 30.17 -36.39
N ASP A 117 -8.35 28.91 -36.36
CA ASP A 117 -8.19 28.10 -35.15
C ASP A 117 -6.74 27.60 -35.05
N PRO A 118 -5.78 28.49 -34.72
CA PRO A 118 -4.36 28.14 -34.71
C PRO A 118 -4.03 27.07 -33.68
N THR A 119 -4.73 27.03 -32.55
CA THR A 119 -4.58 26.00 -31.51
C THR A 119 -5.39 24.74 -31.78
N GLN A 120 -6.16 24.72 -32.89
CA GLN A 120 -7.04 23.63 -33.27
C GLN A 120 -7.99 23.20 -32.13
N LEU A 121 -8.48 24.18 -31.33
CA LEU A 121 -9.37 23.99 -30.19
C LEU A 121 -10.85 23.93 -30.62
N GLY A 122 -11.20 24.49 -31.76
CA GLY A 122 -12.56 24.48 -32.29
C GLY A 122 -13.04 23.10 -32.72
N ARG A 123 -14.14 23.06 -33.45
CA ARG A 123 -14.84 21.83 -33.84
C ARG A 123 -15.12 20.89 -32.67
N GLY A 124 -16.18 21.17 -31.93
CA GLY A 124 -16.53 20.45 -30.71
C GLY A 124 -17.42 21.24 -29.77
N LEU A 125 -17.72 20.62 -28.62
CA LEU A 125 -18.38 21.24 -27.48
C LEU A 125 -17.33 21.54 -26.40
N VAL A 126 -17.02 22.81 -26.18
CA VAL A 126 -16.07 23.26 -25.17
C VAL A 126 -16.78 24.20 -24.22
N THR A 127 -16.72 23.93 -22.92
CA THR A 127 -17.47 24.69 -21.90
C THR A 127 -16.57 25.15 -20.76
N HIS A 128 -16.89 26.28 -20.14
CA HIS A 128 -16.16 26.87 -19.02
C HIS A 128 -17.04 27.26 -17.82
N GLY A 129 -18.35 27.35 -18.01
CA GLY A 129 -19.36 27.65 -17.01
C GLY A 129 -20.21 26.41 -16.72
N LYS A 130 -21.49 26.62 -16.39
CA LYS A 130 -22.33 25.59 -15.77
C LYS A 130 -22.93 24.65 -16.81
N VAL A 131 -22.75 23.34 -16.63
CA VAL A 131 -23.31 22.33 -17.54
C VAL A 131 -24.25 21.38 -16.81
N ARG A 132 -25.46 21.18 -17.35
CA ARG A 132 -26.39 20.12 -16.97
C ARG A 132 -26.81 19.36 -18.21
N ILE A 133 -26.51 18.07 -18.24
CA ILE A 133 -26.95 17.16 -19.28
C ILE A 133 -27.60 15.98 -18.56
N HIS A 134 -28.88 15.75 -18.81
CA HIS A 134 -29.64 14.66 -18.20
C HIS A 134 -30.52 13.99 -19.26
N GLY A 135 -30.06 12.83 -19.72
CA GLY A 135 -30.86 11.89 -20.49
C GLY A 135 -31.75 11.01 -19.62
N ALA A 136 -32.53 10.17 -20.27
CA ALA A 136 -33.34 9.16 -19.60
C ALA A 136 -32.46 8.08 -18.97
N GLU A 137 -32.76 7.71 -17.72
CA GLU A 137 -32.05 6.65 -17.01
C GLU A 137 -32.20 5.29 -17.69
N LYS A 138 -31.11 4.51 -17.66
CA LYS A 138 -31.05 3.14 -18.16
C LYS A 138 -30.15 2.32 -17.26
N THR A 139 -30.37 1.01 -17.23
CA THR A 139 -29.35 0.07 -16.77
C THR A 139 -28.19 0.10 -17.76
N ASP A 140 -27.02 0.56 -17.33
CA ASP A 140 -25.87 0.77 -18.21
C ASP A 140 -25.27 -0.54 -18.71
N PHE A 141 -25.07 -1.50 -17.81
CA PHE A 141 -24.68 -2.87 -18.13
C PHE A 141 -25.24 -3.84 -17.08
N VAL A 142 -25.33 -5.11 -17.44
CA VAL A 142 -25.91 -6.15 -16.59
C VAL A 142 -25.23 -7.48 -16.83
N GLY A 143 -25.12 -8.27 -15.77
CA GLY A 143 -24.62 -9.63 -15.85
C GLY A 143 -25.59 -10.59 -16.53
N LEU A 144 -25.09 -11.53 -17.32
CA LEU A 144 -25.86 -12.69 -17.79
C LEU A 144 -26.11 -13.70 -16.65
N ALA A 145 -27.27 -14.34 -16.69
CA ALA A 145 -27.68 -15.36 -15.73
C ALA A 145 -26.97 -16.71 -15.98
N GLN A 146 -26.54 -16.93 -17.21
CA GLN A 146 -25.86 -18.14 -17.68
C GLN A 146 -24.85 -17.80 -18.77
N ASP A 147 -24.01 -18.77 -19.13
CA ASP A 147 -23.14 -18.69 -20.29
C ASP A 147 -23.99 -18.65 -21.57
N ALA A 148 -23.50 -18.01 -22.63
CA ALA A 148 -24.18 -17.91 -23.92
C ALA A 148 -23.32 -18.58 -25.00
N GLN A 149 -23.92 -19.28 -25.94
CA GLN A 149 -23.21 -20.06 -26.96
C GLN A 149 -23.42 -19.47 -28.35
N ALA A 150 -22.48 -19.73 -29.26
CA ALA A 150 -22.68 -19.46 -30.67
C ALA A 150 -23.97 -20.16 -31.16
N GLY A 151 -24.81 -19.46 -31.91
CA GLY A 151 -26.12 -19.94 -32.34
C GLY A 151 -27.28 -19.61 -31.40
N ASP A 152 -27.04 -19.12 -30.17
CA ASP A 152 -28.12 -18.65 -29.30
C ASP A 152 -28.77 -17.38 -29.88
N SER A 153 -30.11 -17.31 -29.85
CA SER A 153 -30.89 -16.16 -30.37
C SER A 153 -31.44 -15.25 -29.27
N GLU A 154 -31.04 -15.45 -28.02
CA GLU A 154 -31.57 -14.76 -26.85
C GLU A 154 -30.54 -14.68 -25.73
N LEU A 155 -30.41 -13.52 -25.09
CA LEU A 155 -29.64 -13.35 -23.86
C LEU A 155 -30.56 -13.47 -22.64
N VAL A 156 -30.11 -14.20 -21.62
CA VAL A 156 -30.80 -14.30 -20.31
C VAL A 156 -30.02 -13.51 -19.28
N LEU A 157 -30.62 -12.43 -18.77
CA LEU A 157 -29.99 -11.47 -17.86
C LEU A 157 -30.26 -11.83 -16.40
N LYS A 158 -29.33 -11.51 -15.48
CA LYS A 158 -29.52 -11.72 -14.02
C LYS A 158 -30.67 -10.91 -13.42
N GLY A 159 -31.06 -9.82 -14.07
CA GLY A 159 -32.18 -8.99 -13.69
C GLY A 159 -32.86 -8.38 -14.90
N ARG A 160 -34.08 -7.86 -14.70
CA ARG A 160 -34.78 -7.10 -15.73
C ARG A 160 -34.06 -5.75 -15.93
N PRO A 161 -33.58 -5.43 -17.13
CA PRO A 161 -32.93 -4.15 -17.38
C PRO A 161 -33.95 -3.02 -17.35
N ALA A 162 -33.62 -1.92 -16.68
CA ALA A 162 -34.44 -0.71 -16.64
C ALA A 162 -34.16 0.17 -17.86
N GLY A 163 -35.21 0.73 -18.46
CA GLY A 163 -35.09 1.72 -19.55
C GLY A 163 -34.62 1.19 -20.91
N TRP A 164 -34.30 -0.10 -21.04
CA TRP A 164 -33.97 -0.73 -22.33
C TRP A 164 -35.21 -0.81 -23.23
N LYS A 165 -35.02 -0.64 -24.54
CA LYS A 165 -36.08 -0.71 -25.55
C LYS A 165 -35.62 -1.41 -26.83
N VAL A 166 -36.58 -1.90 -27.60
CA VAL A 166 -36.35 -2.40 -28.97
C VAL A 166 -35.66 -1.32 -29.80
N GLY A 167 -34.62 -1.71 -30.53
CA GLY A 167 -33.74 -0.84 -31.31
C GLY A 167 -32.56 -0.26 -30.53
N ASP A 168 -32.46 -0.46 -29.21
CA ASP A 168 -31.21 -0.15 -28.51
C ASP A 168 -30.08 -1.08 -28.97
N GLN A 169 -28.88 -0.53 -29.06
CA GLN A 169 -27.64 -1.28 -29.28
C GLN A 169 -27.04 -1.77 -27.96
N LEU A 170 -26.57 -3.01 -27.99
CA LEU A 170 -25.88 -3.70 -26.91
C LEU A 170 -24.50 -4.15 -27.38
N VAL A 171 -23.59 -4.34 -26.44
CA VAL A 171 -22.30 -5.00 -26.66
C VAL A 171 -22.16 -6.13 -25.65
N LEU A 172 -22.00 -7.35 -26.14
CA LEU A 172 -21.70 -8.52 -25.34
C LEU A 172 -20.18 -8.74 -25.31
N GLY A 173 -19.58 -8.74 -24.12
CA GLY A 173 -18.15 -8.90 -23.95
C GLY A 173 -17.67 -10.33 -24.27
N GLY A 174 -16.62 -10.43 -25.09
CA GLY A 174 -16.00 -11.68 -25.49
C GLY A 174 -15.21 -12.36 -24.36
N THR A 175 -15.10 -13.69 -24.41
CA THR A 175 -14.36 -14.49 -23.41
C THR A 175 -13.17 -15.23 -23.99
N SER A 176 -12.77 -14.91 -25.23
CA SER A 176 -11.72 -15.64 -25.93
C SER A 176 -11.04 -14.78 -26.98
N TYR A 177 -9.71 -14.89 -27.03
CA TYR A 177 -8.88 -14.11 -27.93
C TYR A 177 -8.56 -14.88 -29.23
N GLY A 178 -9.01 -14.35 -30.35
CA GLY A 178 -8.66 -14.79 -31.70
C GLY A 178 -7.34 -14.18 -32.18
N TRP A 179 -6.23 -14.90 -32.00
CA TRP A 179 -4.88 -14.44 -32.40
C TRP A 179 -4.72 -14.02 -33.87
N GLN A 180 -5.54 -14.58 -34.76
CA GLN A 180 -5.58 -14.26 -36.19
C GLN A 180 -6.76 -13.36 -36.58
N GLY A 181 -7.56 -12.94 -35.60
CA GLY A 181 -8.73 -12.10 -35.81
C GLY A 181 -8.37 -10.64 -36.10
N SER A 182 -9.40 -9.88 -36.45
CA SER A 182 -9.37 -8.45 -36.76
C SER A 182 -10.16 -7.68 -35.70
N ASP A 183 -9.77 -6.43 -35.47
CA ASP A 183 -10.50 -5.51 -34.60
C ASP A 183 -11.74 -4.94 -35.31
N GLU A 184 -11.68 -4.84 -36.63
CA GLU A 184 -12.75 -4.32 -37.48
C GLU A 184 -13.98 -5.23 -37.52
N ASP A 185 -13.80 -6.56 -37.59
CA ASP A 185 -14.91 -7.54 -37.63
C ASP A 185 -15.20 -8.19 -36.25
N ASN A 186 -14.64 -7.62 -35.18
CA ASN A 186 -14.67 -8.12 -33.80
C ASN A 186 -14.15 -9.56 -33.60
N SER A 187 -13.53 -10.21 -34.59
CA SER A 187 -13.06 -11.61 -34.43
C SER A 187 -11.82 -11.75 -33.55
N ARG A 188 -11.08 -10.66 -33.29
CA ARG A 188 -9.94 -10.64 -32.36
C ARG A 188 -10.39 -10.87 -30.93
N PHE A 189 -11.34 -10.07 -30.44
CA PHE A 189 -11.82 -10.18 -29.07
C PHE A 189 -13.07 -11.04 -28.93
N ARG A 190 -13.77 -11.30 -30.04
CA ARG A 190 -15.05 -12.01 -30.07
C ARG A 190 -16.11 -11.31 -29.21
N ASP A 191 -16.04 -9.99 -29.14
CA ASP A 191 -17.16 -9.16 -28.68
C ASP A 191 -18.25 -9.18 -29.74
N GLU A 192 -19.50 -8.94 -29.35
CA GLU A 192 -20.62 -8.90 -30.31
C GLU A 192 -21.47 -7.63 -30.15
N VAL A 193 -21.70 -6.92 -31.25
CA VAL A 193 -22.59 -5.76 -31.29
C VAL A 193 -23.99 -6.20 -31.68
N LEU A 194 -24.95 -6.04 -30.78
CA LEU A 194 -26.30 -6.56 -30.93
C LEU A 194 -27.32 -5.42 -30.98
N THR A 195 -28.42 -5.59 -31.71
CA THR A 195 -29.57 -4.66 -31.73
C THR A 195 -30.80 -5.37 -31.17
N ILE A 196 -31.42 -4.81 -30.13
CA ILE A 196 -32.57 -5.44 -29.47
C ILE A 196 -33.76 -5.51 -30.42
N THR A 197 -34.35 -6.71 -30.56
CA THR A 197 -35.59 -6.95 -31.32
C THR A 197 -36.79 -7.23 -30.42
N GLU A 198 -36.58 -7.82 -29.24
CA GLU A 198 -37.64 -8.12 -28.26
C GLU A 198 -37.10 -8.08 -26.83
N ILE A 199 -37.94 -7.66 -25.88
CA ILE A 199 -37.65 -7.72 -24.43
C ILE A 199 -38.84 -8.38 -23.73
N ASN A 200 -38.59 -9.51 -23.06
CA ASN A 200 -39.56 -10.22 -22.23
C ASN A 200 -38.97 -10.47 -20.83
N GLY A 201 -39.26 -9.57 -19.88
CA GLY A 201 -38.71 -9.63 -18.53
C GLY A 201 -37.19 -9.48 -18.54
N ASN A 202 -36.45 -10.53 -18.16
CA ASN A 202 -34.99 -10.60 -18.18
C ASN A 202 -34.42 -11.31 -19.42
N ARG A 203 -35.25 -11.58 -20.44
CA ARG A 203 -34.85 -12.19 -21.71
C ARG A 203 -34.86 -11.16 -22.82
N VAL A 204 -33.80 -11.12 -23.61
CA VAL A 204 -33.60 -10.13 -24.68
C VAL A 204 -33.23 -10.85 -25.98
N ARG A 205 -34.04 -10.67 -27.02
CA ARG A 205 -33.71 -11.12 -28.39
C ARG A 205 -33.09 -9.99 -29.18
N PHE A 206 -32.30 -10.34 -30.19
CA PHE A 206 -31.51 -9.39 -30.94
C PHE A 206 -31.29 -9.80 -32.39
N THR A 207 -30.80 -8.86 -33.19
CA THR A 207 -29.98 -9.16 -34.37
C THR A 207 -28.52 -8.83 -34.06
N ASN A 208 -27.60 -9.62 -34.59
CA ASN A 208 -26.16 -9.45 -34.47
C ASN A 208 -25.65 -8.61 -35.65
N ASN A 209 -25.10 -7.43 -35.34
CA ASN A 209 -24.65 -6.48 -36.35
C ASN A 209 -23.33 -6.93 -37.00
N ASP A 210 -22.59 -7.84 -36.38
CA ASP A 210 -21.28 -8.33 -36.86
C ASP A 210 -21.42 -9.49 -37.87
N ILE A 211 -22.65 -9.96 -38.13
CA ILE A 211 -22.95 -10.98 -39.15
C ILE A 211 -23.50 -10.29 -40.39
N GLU A 212 -22.60 -9.95 -41.33
CA GLU A 212 -22.97 -9.28 -42.59
C GLU A 212 -23.68 -10.19 -43.61
N SER A 213 -23.51 -11.51 -43.49
CA SER A 213 -24.16 -12.50 -44.36
C SER A 213 -24.51 -13.77 -43.61
N GLY A 214 -25.68 -14.36 -43.90
CA GLY A 214 -26.22 -15.53 -43.21
C GLY A 214 -27.32 -15.18 -42.20
N ASP A 215 -27.51 -16.05 -41.21
CA ASP A 215 -28.46 -15.82 -40.12
C ASP A 215 -27.84 -14.87 -39.08
N ASN A 216 -28.32 -13.64 -39.05
CA ASN A 216 -27.88 -12.62 -38.09
C ASN A 216 -28.78 -12.54 -36.86
N THR A 217 -29.64 -13.54 -36.59
CA THR A 217 -30.50 -13.58 -35.40
C THR A 217 -29.90 -14.35 -34.24
N VAL A 218 -28.60 -14.68 -34.33
CA VAL A 218 -27.88 -15.54 -33.41
C VAL A 218 -26.51 -14.95 -33.01
N LEU A 219 -25.94 -15.44 -31.91
CA LEU A 219 -24.55 -15.17 -31.54
C LEU A 219 -23.57 -15.85 -32.51
N ARG A 220 -22.45 -15.18 -32.80
CA ARG A 220 -21.37 -15.69 -33.67
C ARG A 220 -20.37 -16.53 -32.87
N PHE A 221 -20.18 -16.25 -31.59
CA PHE A 221 -19.14 -16.82 -30.74
C PHE A 221 -19.68 -17.38 -29.43
N ASP A 222 -18.90 -18.29 -28.82
CA ASP A 222 -19.17 -18.78 -27.47
C ASP A 222 -18.68 -17.77 -26.43
N HIS A 223 -19.55 -17.48 -25.45
CA HIS A 223 -19.26 -16.64 -24.28
C HIS A 223 -19.40 -17.49 -23.02
N THR A 224 -18.29 -18.10 -22.61
CA THR A 224 -18.26 -19.09 -21.53
C THR A 224 -17.32 -18.67 -20.41
N ARG A 225 -17.78 -18.82 -19.16
CA ARG A 225 -16.89 -18.69 -18.01
C ARG A 225 -16.08 -19.98 -17.82
N PRO A 226 -14.83 -19.87 -17.31
CA PRO A 226 -14.00 -21.03 -17.00
C PRO A 226 -14.74 -22.07 -16.15
N ASN A 227 -14.53 -23.35 -16.45
CA ASN A 227 -15.13 -24.45 -15.70
C ASN A 227 -14.35 -24.73 -14.41
N ILE A 228 -14.60 -23.93 -13.38
CA ILE A 228 -13.94 -23.97 -12.07
C ILE A 228 -14.96 -23.92 -10.93
N ALA A 229 -14.56 -24.30 -9.71
CA ALA A 229 -15.44 -24.25 -8.54
C ALA A 229 -15.95 -22.82 -8.24
N GLU A 230 -15.12 -21.81 -8.53
CA GLU A 230 -15.41 -20.40 -8.31
C GLU A 230 -16.21 -19.77 -9.48
N LYS A 231 -16.70 -20.55 -10.46
CA LYS A 231 -17.40 -20.05 -11.66
C LYS A 231 -18.55 -19.10 -11.33
N ASN A 232 -19.24 -19.31 -10.21
CA ASN A 232 -20.35 -18.46 -9.76
C ASN A 232 -19.92 -17.07 -9.26
N GLN A 233 -18.62 -16.87 -8.98
CA GLN A 233 -18.05 -15.57 -8.63
C GLN A 233 -17.73 -14.71 -9.87
N LEU A 234 -17.61 -15.34 -11.05
CA LEU A 234 -17.31 -14.69 -12.32
C LEU A 234 -18.59 -14.28 -13.07
N GLN A 235 -18.51 -13.17 -13.80
CA GLN A 235 -19.66 -12.58 -14.48
C GLN A 235 -19.37 -12.29 -15.96
N LEU A 236 -20.30 -12.69 -16.84
CA LEU A 236 -20.36 -12.20 -18.21
C LEU A 236 -21.24 -10.96 -18.25
N TYR A 237 -20.79 -9.89 -18.89
CA TYR A 237 -21.55 -8.65 -18.97
C TYR A 237 -22.00 -8.34 -20.40
N VAL A 238 -23.20 -7.75 -20.49
CA VAL A 238 -23.70 -7.08 -21.69
C VAL A 238 -23.99 -5.63 -21.33
N ALA A 239 -23.50 -4.69 -22.14
CA ALA A 239 -23.62 -3.26 -21.92
C ALA A 239 -24.54 -2.61 -22.97
N ASN A 240 -25.36 -1.64 -22.56
CA ASN A 240 -26.21 -0.87 -23.47
C ASN A 240 -25.51 0.45 -23.83
N THR A 241 -25.27 0.66 -25.12
CA THR A 241 -24.56 1.85 -25.63
C THR A 241 -25.49 2.96 -26.08
N SER A 242 -26.82 2.75 -26.05
CA SER A 242 -27.80 3.71 -26.57
C SER A 242 -28.27 4.71 -25.53
N ARG A 243 -28.15 6.01 -25.82
CA ARG A 243 -28.63 7.13 -24.99
C ARG A 243 -29.47 8.10 -25.82
N ASN A 244 -30.39 8.81 -25.16
CA ASN A 244 -31.33 9.72 -25.83
C ASN A 244 -30.86 11.19 -25.87
N VAL A 245 -29.83 11.53 -25.09
CA VAL A 245 -28.98 12.69 -25.36
C VAL A 245 -27.79 12.21 -26.18
N ILE A 246 -27.56 12.82 -27.33
CA ILE A 246 -26.57 12.38 -28.33
C ILE A 246 -25.67 13.55 -28.67
N ILE A 247 -24.37 13.37 -28.50
CA ILE A 247 -23.34 14.25 -29.02
C ILE A 247 -22.44 13.41 -29.93
N GLU A 248 -22.29 13.80 -31.19
CA GLU A 248 -21.57 12.96 -32.16
C GLU A 248 -20.87 13.80 -33.24
N SER A 249 -19.87 13.20 -33.89
CA SER A 249 -19.35 13.76 -35.15
C SER A 249 -20.31 13.44 -36.30
N GLU A 250 -20.52 14.40 -37.19
CA GLU A 250 -21.24 14.15 -38.44
C GLU A 250 -20.58 13.02 -39.24
N ASP A 251 -21.40 12.20 -39.91
CA ASP A 251 -21.00 10.99 -40.66
C ASP A 251 -20.26 9.91 -39.83
N GLY A 252 -20.14 10.11 -38.51
CA GLY A 252 -19.66 9.12 -37.55
C GLY A 252 -18.29 8.57 -37.88
N GLU A 253 -18.20 7.24 -37.96
CA GLU A 253 -16.97 6.50 -38.22
C GLU A 253 -16.32 6.86 -39.58
N ASN A 254 -17.13 7.24 -40.57
CA ASN A 254 -16.69 7.60 -41.92
C ASN A 254 -15.97 8.96 -41.96
N THR A 255 -16.13 9.80 -40.93
CA THR A 255 -15.40 11.06 -40.85
C THR A 255 -13.93 10.80 -40.52
N PRO A 256 -12.97 11.30 -41.34
CA PRO A 256 -11.55 11.18 -41.06
C PRO A 256 -11.24 11.68 -39.64
N ILE A 257 -10.44 10.92 -38.88
CA ILE A 257 -10.16 11.20 -37.46
C ILE A 257 -9.79 12.67 -37.21
N GLN A 258 -8.89 13.25 -38.02
CA GLN A 258 -8.44 14.64 -37.89
C GLN A 258 -9.53 15.71 -38.11
N GLN A 259 -10.72 15.31 -38.56
CA GLN A 259 -11.87 16.19 -38.83
C GLN A 259 -13.02 15.98 -37.83
N ARG A 260 -12.92 15.01 -36.92
CA ARG A 260 -13.95 14.71 -35.92
C ARG A 260 -14.10 15.82 -34.87
N GLY A 261 -15.29 15.87 -34.27
CA GLY A 261 -15.58 16.69 -33.10
C GLY A 261 -14.93 16.17 -31.84
N HIS A 262 -14.97 16.94 -30.75
CA HIS A 262 -14.54 16.51 -29.42
C HIS A 262 -15.38 17.22 -28.35
N VAL A 263 -15.30 16.75 -27.11
CA VAL A 263 -15.96 17.38 -25.95
C VAL A 263 -14.95 17.66 -24.86
N MET A 264 -14.99 18.87 -24.31
CA MET A 264 -14.11 19.30 -23.23
C MET A 264 -14.83 20.20 -22.22
N PHE A 265 -14.93 19.75 -20.98
CA PHE A 265 -15.38 20.54 -19.84
C PHE A 265 -14.15 21.16 -19.17
N MET A 266 -13.97 22.47 -19.29
CA MET A 266 -12.75 23.16 -18.88
C MET A 266 -12.95 23.97 -17.60
N HIS A 267 -12.03 23.80 -16.64
CA HIS A 267 -11.76 24.77 -15.57
C HIS A 267 -12.92 25.06 -14.60
N ASN A 268 -13.98 24.24 -14.60
CA ASN A 268 -15.14 24.46 -13.73
C ASN A 268 -15.76 23.14 -13.25
N PRO A 269 -15.80 22.88 -11.93
CA PRO A 269 -16.36 21.65 -11.38
C PRO A 269 -17.89 21.58 -11.42
N ASP A 270 -18.59 22.66 -11.75
CA ASP A 270 -20.06 22.67 -11.80
C ASP A 270 -20.65 22.03 -13.08
N VAL A 271 -20.25 20.79 -13.33
CA VAL A 271 -20.59 19.97 -14.50
C VAL A 271 -21.30 18.70 -14.05
N GLN A 272 -22.47 18.43 -14.63
CA GLN A 272 -23.22 17.20 -14.43
C GLN A 272 -23.66 16.63 -15.78
N VAL A 273 -23.19 15.43 -16.10
CA VAL A 273 -23.51 14.70 -17.33
C VAL A 273 -24.03 13.32 -16.96
N HIS A 274 -25.34 13.15 -17.12
CA HIS A 274 -26.08 11.95 -16.80
C HIS A 274 -26.71 11.36 -18.05
N ASN A 275 -26.48 10.07 -18.30
CA ASN A 275 -27.17 9.29 -19.33
C ASN A 275 -27.05 9.88 -20.75
N ALA A 276 -25.87 10.39 -21.12
CA ALA A 276 -25.60 10.94 -22.45
C ALA A 276 -24.67 10.03 -23.27
N GLY A 277 -24.88 10.04 -24.59
CA GLY A 277 -24.07 9.28 -25.55
C GLY A 277 -23.11 10.18 -26.32
N PHE A 278 -21.88 9.72 -26.45
CA PHE A 278 -20.75 10.38 -27.12
C PHE A 278 -20.22 9.45 -28.21
N TYR A 279 -20.57 9.70 -29.47
CA TYR A 279 -20.35 8.73 -30.56
C TYR A 279 -19.40 9.29 -31.62
N ASN A 280 -18.37 8.51 -31.96
CA ASN A 280 -17.38 8.85 -32.98
C ASN A 280 -16.76 10.23 -32.77
N LEU A 281 -16.56 10.61 -31.50
CA LEU A 281 -15.91 11.85 -31.08
C LEU A 281 -14.44 11.58 -30.74
N GLY A 282 -13.68 12.66 -30.67
CA GLY A 282 -12.24 12.64 -30.47
C GLY A 282 -11.48 12.70 -31.79
N ARG A 283 -10.35 13.40 -31.76
CA ARG A 283 -9.39 13.49 -32.88
C ARG A 283 -7.92 13.47 -32.46
N SER A 284 -7.64 13.30 -31.16
CA SER A 284 -6.32 12.86 -30.70
C SER A 284 -6.18 11.37 -30.99
N ASP A 285 -5.36 11.01 -31.97
CA ASP A 285 -5.22 9.64 -32.46
C ASP A 285 -4.09 8.91 -31.72
N LYS A 286 -4.44 7.98 -30.81
CA LYS A 286 -3.43 7.24 -30.01
C LYS A 286 -2.65 6.22 -30.84
N THR A 287 -3.11 5.90 -32.06
CA THR A 287 -2.37 5.04 -32.98
C THR A 287 -1.18 5.76 -33.64
N LYS A 288 -1.10 7.08 -33.48
CA LYS A 288 -0.01 7.95 -33.95
C LYS A 288 0.72 8.57 -32.77
N LEU A 289 1.93 9.07 -33.02
CA LEU A 289 2.65 9.88 -32.04
C LEU A 289 1.94 11.22 -31.85
N VAL A 290 1.91 11.72 -30.62
CA VAL A 290 1.49 13.10 -30.37
C VAL A 290 2.40 14.10 -31.12
N ASP A 291 1.75 15.10 -31.69
CA ASP A 291 2.36 16.23 -32.39
C ASP A 291 1.48 17.47 -32.17
N ASP A 292 1.81 18.22 -31.12
CA ASP A 292 1.05 19.41 -30.70
C ASP A 292 1.28 20.58 -31.64
N VAL A 293 0.47 21.64 -31.49
CA VAL A 293 0.72 22.89 -32.19
C VAL A 293 1.85 23.65 -31.49
N GLY A 294 2.89 24.03 -32.25
CA GLY A 294 3.95 24.89 -31.76
C GLY A 294 5.09 24.08 -31.15
N GLN A 295 4.93 23.66 -29.89
CA GLN A 295 5.96 22.91 -29.17
C GLN A 295 5.33 21.71 -28.45
N ASN A 296 5.96 20.55 -28.57
CA ASN A 296 5.63 19.35 -27.80
C ASN A 296 6.17 19.46 -26.37
N VAL A 297 5.71 18.60 -25.46
CA VAL A 297 6.16 18.57 -24.06
C VAL A 297 7.67 18.34 -23.90
N ASP A 298 8.31 17.59 -24.80
CA ASP A 298 9.76 17.38 -24.81
C ASP A 298 10.58 18.59 -25.31
N GLY A 299 9.91 19.70 -25.64
CA GLY A 299 10.51 20.90 -26.21
C GLY A 299 10.72 20.85 -27.72
N SER A 300 10.45 19.72 -28.40
CA SER A 300 10.55 19.63 -29.87
C SER A 300 9.46 20.43 -30.57
N ASN A 301 9.73 20.91 -31.79
CA ASN A 301 8.73 21.63 -32.59
C ASN A 301 7.56 20.70 -32.95
N GLY A 302 6.34 21.17 -32.70
CA GLY A 302 5.10 20.50 -33.03
C GLY A 302 4.42 21.11 -34.26
N SER A 303 4.01 20.28 -35.22
CA SER A 303 3.37 20.71 -36.47
C SER A 303 1.83 20.72 -36.40
N GLY A 304 1.26 20.22 -35.30
CA GLY A 304 -0.19 20.10 -35.10
C GLY A 304 -0.84 18.97 -35.91
N GLY A 305 -0.08 17.96 -36.33
CA GLY A 305 -0.57 16.83 -37.12
C GLY A 305 -1.33 15.77 -36.32
N ASN A 306 -1.16 15.74 -34.99
CA ASN A 306 -1.87 14.88 -34.06
C ASN A 306 -1.87 15.47 -32.65
N ILE A 307 -2.73 16.45 -32.43
CA ILE A 307 -2.75 17.24 -31.20
C ILE A 307 -3.31 16.44 -30.02
N ARG A 308 -2.76 16.65 -28.81
CA ARG A 308 -3.32 16.06 -27.59
C ARG A 308 -4.60 16.77 -27.12
N GLY A 309 -5.35 16.14 -26.21
CA GLY A 309 -6.45 16.78 -25.49
C GLY A 309 -7.78 16.91 -26.26
N ARG A 310 -7.92 16.31 -27.46
CA ARG A 310 -9.17 16.32 -28.24
C ARG A 310 -9.84 14.94 -28.15
N TYR A 311 -10.39 14.64 -26.99
CA TYR A 311 -10.97 13.34 -26.66
C TYR A 311 -12.50 13.32 -26.76
N ALA A 312 -13.09 12.13 -26.68
CA ALA A 312 -14.53 11.97 -26.80
C ALA A 312 -15.30 12.58 -25.62
N LEU A 313 -14.79 12.40 -24.40
CA LEU A 313 -15.33 12.98 -23.16
C LEU A 313 -14.19 13.38 -22.21
N HIS A 314 -13.93 14.68 -22.05
CA HIS A 314 -12.76 15.19 -21.33
C HIS A 314 -13.14 16.17 -20.22
N ALA A 315 -12.90 15.79 -18.96
CA ALA A 315 -12.90 16.69 -17.81
C ALA A 315 -11.49 17.26 -17.64
N HIS A 316 -11.32 18.53 -17.98
CA HIS A 316 -10.01 19.17 -18.10
C HIS A 316 -9.83 20.22 -17.00
N ARG A 317 -8.88 19.95 -16.10
CA ARG A 317 -8.40 20.91 -15.08
C ARG A 317 -9.51 21.46 -14.20
N THR A 318 -10.31 20.55 -13.66
CA THR A 318 -11.61 20.82 -13.05
C THR A 318 -11.62 20.41 -11.58
N GLY A 319 -11.16 21.29 -10.68
CA GLY A 319 -11.32 21.13 -9.23
C GLY A 319 -10.26 20.29 -8.50
N ALA A 320 -9.09 19.99 -9.09
CA ALA A 320 -8.03 19.20 -8.43
C ALA A 320 -7.34 19.92 -7.24
N GLU A 321 -7.67 21.19 -7.00
CA GLU A 321 -7.11 21.98 -5.90
C GLU A 321 -7.72 21.66 -4.52
N ASP A 322 -8.89 21.01 -4.46
CA ASP A 322 -9.59 20.66 -3.21
C ASP A 322 -10.30 19.30 -3.29
N ILE A 323 -9.83 18.32 -2.50
CA ILE A 323 -10.45 16.98 -2.40
C ILE A 323 -11.87 17.00 -1.82
N ASN A 324 -12.20 18.01 -1.01
CA ASN A 324 -13.55 18.20 -0.46
C ASN A 324 -14.39 19.18 -1.30
N GLY A 325 -13.81 19.71 -2.38
CA GLY A 325 -14.47 20.61 -3.30
C GLY A 325 -15.55 19.92 -4.13
N GLN A 326 -16.26 20.72 -4.92
CA GLN A 326 -17.24 20.19 -5.87
C GLN A 326 -16.52 19.31 -6.91
N ALA A 327 -17.07 18.13 -7.17
CA ALA A 327 -16.59 17.24 -8.21
C ALA A 327 -17.47 17.34 -9.46
N ALA A 328 -16.86 17.30 -10.65
CA ALA A 328 -17.60 17.09 -11.89
C ALA A 328 -18.21 15.68 -11.89
N VAL A 329 -19.44 15.52 -12.37
CA VAL A 329 -20.14 14.23 -12.37
C VAL A 329 -20.35 13.74 -13.80
N LEU A 330 -19.78 12.58 -14.13
CA LEU A 330 -19.96 11.85 -15.38
C LEU A 330 -20.58 10.49 -15.04
N GLN A 331 -21.90 10.37 -15.19
CA GLN A 331 -22.64 9.19 -14.78
C GLN A 331 -23.53 8.59 -15.88
N GLY A 332 -23.54 7.26 -16.01
CA GLY A 332 -24.47 6.55 -16.91
C GLY A 332 -24.23 6.82 -18.39
N ASN A 333 -23.07 7.34 -18.78
CA ASN A 333 -22.81 7.77 -20.15
C ASN A 333 -22.36 6.60 -21.02
N ALA A 334 -22.56 6.72 -22.33
CA ALA A 334 -21.99 5.82 -23.32
C ALA A 334 -20.96 6.57 -24.17
N VAL A 335 -19.74 6.08 -24.27
CA VAL A 335 -18.68 6.60 -25.15
C VAL A 335 -18.30 5.52 -26.16
N VAL A 336 -18.47 5.80 -27.45
CA VAL A 336 -18.31 4.80 -28.51
C VAL A 336 -17.45 5.32 -29.66
N GLY A 337 -16.47 4.53 -30.12
CA GLY A 337 -15.73 4.80 -31.36
C GLY A 337 -14.68 5.92 -31.24
N SER A 338 -13.98 6.01 -30.10
CA SER A 338 -12.96 7.03 -29.87
C SER A 338 -11.61 6.62 -30.50
N PRO A 339 -10.96 7.47 -31.32
CA PRO A 339 -9.65 7.18 -31.90
C PRO A 339 -8.47 7.42 -30.94
N GLY A 340 -8.77 7.90 -29.73
CA GLY A 340 -7.85 8.07 -28.62
C GLY A 340 -8.59 7.75 -27.33
N TRP A 341 -8.13 8.26 -26.19
CA TRP A 341 -8.78 7.98 -24.91
C TRP A 341 -10.29 8.25 -24.89
N GLY A 342 -11.05 7.36 -24.24
CA GLY A 342 -12.51 7.43 -24.17
C GLY A 342 -12.99 8.51 -23.21
N ILE A 343 -12.87 8.26 -21.91
CA ILE A 343 -13.15 9.23 -20.84
C ILE A 343 -11.83 9.68 -20.21
N VAL A 344 -11.60 10.99 -20.19
CA VAL A 344 -10.35 11.57 -19.70
C VAL A 344 -10.62 12.43 -18.48
N HIS A 345 -9.96 12.05 -17.39
CA HIS A 345 -9.92 12.72 -16.11
C HIS A 345 -8.54 13.35 -15.95
N HIS A 346 -8.43 14.65 -16.20
CA HIS A 346 -7.13 15.33 -16.27
C HIS A 346 -7.09 16.45 -15.24
N ASP A 347 -6.21 16.34 -14.24
CA ASP A 347 -5.96 17.39 -13.23
C ASP A 347 -7.28 17.92 -12.64
N SER A 348 -8.19 16.99 -12.31
CA SER A 348 -9.56 17.29 -11.91
C SER A 348 -9.98 16.53 -10.65
N ASN A 349 -11.08 16.98 -10.05
CA ASN A 349 -11.88 16.22 -9.09
C ASN A 349 -13.18 15.78 -9.77
N ALA A 350 -13.34 14.48 -10.03
CA ALA A 350 -14.50 13.95 -10.73
C ALA A 350 -15.06 12.65 -10.13
N ILE A 351 -16.38 12.50 -10.26
CA ILE A 351 -17.12 11.27 -10.01
C ILE A 351 -17.48 10.68 -11.38
N ILE A 352 -16.83 9.58 -11.73
CA ILE A 352 -17.04 8.85 -12.98
C ILE A 352 -17.65 7.50 -12.61
N ARG A 353 -18.94 7.30 -12.88
CA ARG A 353 -19.61 6.07 -12.48
C ARG A 353 -20.67 5.58 -13.44
N ASP A 354 -20.92 4.28 -13.45
CA ASP A 354 -21.96 3.67 -14.27
C ASP A 354 -21.77 3.91 -15.78
N ASN A 355 -20.56 4.26 -16.26
CA ASN A 355 -20.35 4.56 -17.68
C ASN A 355 -20.00 3.31 -18.49
N VAL A 356 -20.42 3.30 -19.75
CA VAL A 356 -20.07 2.31 -20.77
C VAL A 356 -19.10 2.95 -21.76
N VAL A 357 -17.91 2.38 -21.91
CA VAL A 357 -16.92 2.82 -22.91
C VAL A 357 -16.66 1.65 -23.86
N PHE A 358 -16.90 1.85 -25.15
CA PHE A 358 -16.79 0.80 -26.16
C PHE A 358 -16.00 1.26 -27.39
N ASP A 359 -15.16 0.36 -27.92
CA ASP A 359 -14.44 0.53 -29.18
C ASP A 359 -13.55 1.79 -29.18
N VAL A 360 -12.49 1.70 -28.38
CA VAL A 360 -11.55 2.80 -28.14
C VAL A 360 -10.15 2.41 -28.59
N ALA A 361 -9.49 3.28 -29.36
CA ALA A 361 -8.06 3.15 -29.65
C ALA A 361 -7.22 3.83 -28.57
N GLY A 362 -6.32 3.09 -27.92
CA GLY A 362 -5.68 3.48 -26.66
C GLY A 362 -6.54 3.11 -25.46
N SER A 363 -6.45 3.88 -24.38
CA SER A 363 -7.12 3.53 -23.13
C SER A 363 -8.59 3.96 -23.02
N GLY A 364 -9.42 3.14 -22.36
CA GLY A 364 -10.84 3.42 -22.15
C GLY A 364 -11.11 4.60 -21.21
N ILE A 365 -10.72 4.49 -19.94
CA ILE A 365 -10.81 5.56 -18.93
C ILE A 365 -9.41 5.90 -18.41
N VAL A 366 -9.09 7.20 -18.32
CA VAL A 366 -7.74 7.69 -18.06
C VAL A 366 -7.71 8.72 -16.95
N ALA A 367 -6.82 8.54 -15.96
CA ALA A 367 -6.28 9.61 -15.13
C ALA A 367 -4.95 10.05 -15.75
N GLU A 368 -4.89 11.29 -16.25
CA GLU A 368 -3.83 11.73 -17.17
C GLU A 368 -2.57 12.22 -16.44
N SER A 369 -2.70 12.96 -15.35
CA SER A 369 -1.62 13.78 -14.80
C SER A 369 -1.01 13.23 -13.50
N GLY A 370 -1.78 12.46 -12.73
CA GLY A 370 -1.35 11.80 -11.49
C GLY A 370 -1.75 12.49 -10.19
N ASN A 371 -2.37 13.67 -10.27
CA ASN A 371 -2.92 14.40 -9.13
C ASN A 371 -4.47 14.40 -9.08
N GLU A 372 -5.12 13.59 -9.93
CA GLU A 372 -6.58 13.49 -10.00
C GLU A 372 -7.21 13.08 -8.68
N LEU A 373 -8.40 13.62 -8.39
CA LEU A 373 -9.16 13.38 -7.17
C LEU A 373 -10.56 12.81 -7.51
N GLY A 374 -11.19 12.14 -6.56
CA GLY A 374 -12.59 11.73 -6.68
C GLY A 374 -12.77 10.22 -6.75
N VAL A 375 -13.63 9.74 -7.64
CA VAL A 375 -14.13 8.34 -7.64
C VAL A 375 -14.34 7.82 -9.05
N TRP A 376 -13.89 6.57 -9.29
CA TRP A 376 -14.31 5.74 -10.41
C TRP A 376 -15.08 4.53 -9.87
N GLU A 377 -16.37 4.41 -10.18
CA GLU A 377 -17.21 3.38 -9.59
C GLU A 377 -18.10 2.70 -10.62
N ASN A 378 -18.11 1.37 -10.67
CA ASN A 378 -19.05 0.62 -11.49
C ASN A 378 -19.05 1.05 -12.97
N ASN A 379 -17.87 1.34 -13.56
CA ASN A 379 -17.75 1.59 -15.00
C ASN A 379 -17.41 0.30 -15.73
N ILE A 380 -17.71 0.24 -17.03
CA ILE A 380 -17.31 -0.87 -17.91
C ILE A 380 -16.61 -0.34 -19.15
N THR A 381 -15.46 -0.94 -19.46
CA THR A 381 -14.73 -0.72 -20.72
C THR A 381 -14.75 -2.02 -21.53
N ILE A 382 -15.07 -1.94 -22.82
CA ILE A 382 -15.12 -3.08 -23.73
C ILE A 382 -14.40 -2.71 -25.03
N LYS A 383 -13.51 -3.57 -25.50
CA LYS A 383 -12.75 -3.39 -26.75
C LYS A 383 -11.86 -2.14 -26.73
N THR A 384 -10.74 -2.23 -26.03
CA THR A 384 -9.66 -1.23 -26.10
C THR A 384 -8.52 -1.75 -26.97
N THR A 385 -8.32 -1.13 -28.13
CA THR A 385 -7.31 -1.51 -29.13
C THR A 385 -6.03 -0.71 -28.94
N GLY A 386 -4.90 -1.21 -29.47
CA GLY A 386 -3.60 -0.57 -29.32
C GLY A 386 -2.78 -0.61 -30.60
N ILE A 387 -1.58 -0.04 -30.55
CA ILE A 387 -0.62 -0.19 -31.66
C ILE A 387 0.09 -1.56 -31.60
N PRO A 388 0.55 -2.11 -32.75
CA PRO A 388 1.34 -3.33 -32.77
C PRO A 388 2.63 -3.23 -31.95
N TRP A 389 3.03 -4.33 -31.31
CA TRP A 389 4.19 -4.40 -30.43
C TRP A 389 5.50 -3.88 -31.07
N GLN A 390 5.73 -4.13 -32.36
CA GLN A 390 6.91 -3.64 -33.07
C GLN A 390 6.99 -2.11 -33.07
N ARG A 391 5.83 -1.43 -33.14
CA ARG A 391 5.75 0.03 -33.06
C ARG A 391 5.88 0.52 -31.63
N VAL A 392 5.38 -0.22 -30.63
CA VAL A 392 5.63 0.09 -29.21
C VAL A 392 7.12 0.20 -28.95
N GLN A 393 7.90 -0.81 -29.37
CA GLN A 393 9.35 -0.81 -29.18
C GLN A 393 10.06 0.33 -29.91
N ALA A 394 9.72 0.55 -31.19
CA ALA A 394 10.35 1.60 -31.99
C ALA A 394 10.01 3.03 -31.56
N GLN A 395 8.87 3.23 -30.87
CA GLN A 395 8.36 4.55 -30.50
C GLN A 395 8.44 4.85 -29.00
N ARG A 396 8.90 3.90 -28.16
CA ARG A 396 8.90 4.02 -26.69
C ARG A 396 9.51 5.35 -26.22
N GLU A 397 10.77 5.59 -26.53
CA GLU A 397 11.48 6.81 -26.09
C GLU A 397 10.78 8.09 -26.56
N ALA A 398 10.32 8.13 -27.82
CA ALA A 398 9.62 9.29 -28.34
C ALA A 398 8.26 9.53 -27.68
N ARG A 399 7.55 8.46 -27.28
CA ARG A 399 6.27 8.56 -26.57
C ARG A 399 6.47 8.99 -25.11
N ASP A 400 7.42 8.37 -24.42
CA ASP A 400 7.78 8.70 -23.04
C ASP A 400 8.14 10.19 -22.94
N ARG A 401 9.04 10.67 -23.80
CA ARG A 401 9.47 12.07 -23.81
C ARG A 401 8.33 13.06 -24.11
N LYS A 402 7.38 12.68 -24.94
CA LYS A 402 6.24 13.55 -25.31
C LYS A 402 5.06 13.47 -24.35
N PHE A 403 5.15 12.68 -23.27
CA PHE A 403 4.04 12.36 -22.37
C PHE A 403 2.85 11.77 -23.12
N ASP A 404 3.11 10.76 -23.96
CA ASP A 404 2.12 10.11 -24.82
C ASP A 404 1.89 8.65 -24.39
N PHE A 405 1.16 8.49 -23.29
CA PHE A 405 0.88 7.20 -22.65
C PHE A 405 -0.51 6.62 -22.99
N GLY A 406 -0.84 5.45 -22.43
CA GLY A 406 -2.15 4.80 -22.60
C GLY A 406 -2.53 4.51 -24.06
N PHE A 407 -1.56 4.03 -24.85
CA PHE A 407 -1.70 3.82 -26.30
C PHE A 407 -1.66 2.33 -26.72
N ARG A 408 -1.52 1.41 -25.75
CA ARG A 408 -1.40 -0.04 -26.03
C ARG A 408 -2.74 -0.76 -25.95
N GLY A 409 -3.80 -0.06 -25.54
CA GLY A 409 -5.15 -0.61 -25.47
C GLY A 409 -5.52 -1.10 -24.09
N GLU A 410 -5.16 -0.34 -23.05
CA GLU A 410 -5.52 -0.61 -21.67
C GLU A 410 -7.00 -0.29 -21.40
N GLY A 411 -7.72 -1.10 -20.62
CA GLY A 411 -9.08 -0.75 -20.20
C GLY A 411 -9.09 0.56 -19.40
N TYR A 412 -8.20 0.62 -18.41
CA TYR A 412 -8.00 1.77 -17.53
C TYR A 412 -6.51 2.15 -17.48
N TRP A 413 -6.22 3.45 -17.56
CA TRP A 413 -4.87 4.01 -17.36
C TRP A 413 -4.86 4.96 -16.17
N VAL A 414 -3.93 4.77 -15.26
CA VAL A 414 -3.74 5.62 -14.09
C VAL A 414 -2.31 6.11 -14.07
N GLN A 415 -2.12 7.41 -14.32
CA GLN A 415 -0.83 8.08 -14.15
C GLN A 415 -0.57 8.36 -12.66
N GLY A 416 0.69 8.27 -12.23
CA GLY A 416 1.11 8.58 -10.86
C GLY A 416 0.31 7.81 -9.80
N ALA A 417 0.12 8.43 -8.64
CA ALA A 417 -0.66 7.85 -7.55
C ALA A 417 -2.16 8.09 -7.63
N ALA A 418 -2.64 8.98 -8.52
CA ALA A 418 -4.01 9.49 -8.66
C ALA A 418 -4.93 9.17 -7.48
N GLN A 419 -5.32 10.17 -6.67
CA GLN A 419 -6.14 10.00 -5.47
C GLN A 419 -7.64 9.78 -5.76
N VAL A 420 -7.90 8.99 -6.80
CA VAL A 420 -9.18 8.47 -7.23
C VAL A 420 -9.46 7.15 -6.50
N ALA A 421 -10.61 7.05 -5.84
CA ALA A 421 -11.06 5.78 -5.29
C ALA A 421 -11.70 4.93 -6.40
N MET A 422 -11.14 3.77 -6.70
CA MET A 422 -11.59 2.89 -7.78
C MET A 422 -12.33 1.68 -7.21
N ARG A 423 -13.61 1.52 -7.57
CA ARG A 423 -14.50 0.48 -7.02
C ARG A 423 -15.30 -0.21 -8.12
N ASP A 424 -15.31 -1.54 -8.11
CA ASP A 424 -16.22 -2.36 -8.91
C ASP A 424 -16.19 -2.04 -10.42
N ASN A 425 -15.04 -1.59 -10.92
CA ASN A 425 -14.86 -1.28 -12.34
C ASN A 425 -14.52 -2.56 -13.12
N VAL A 426 -14.99 -2.63 -14.37
CA VAL A 426 -14.88 -3.81 -15.23
C VAL A 426 -14.13 -3.48 -16.52
N ALA A 427 -13.13 -4.28 -16.87
CA ALA A 427 -12.42 -4.18 -18.15
C ALA A 427 -12.53 -5.48 -18.96
N ILE A 428 -13.07 -5.38 -20.16
CA ILE A 428 -13.28 -6.53 -21.05
C ILE A 428 -12.57 -6.27 -22.36
N SER A 429 -11.91 -7.29 -22.92
CA SER A 429 -11.38 -7.22 -24.28
C SER A 429 -10.38 -6.06 -24.45
N ALA A 430 -9.35 -6.05 -23.59
CA ALA A 430 -8.28 -5.06 -23.63
C ALA A 430 -7.03 -5.65 -24.31
N ASN A 431 -6.53 -4.98 -25.36
CA ASN A 431 -5.36 -5.44 -26.11
C ASN A 431 -4.10 -5.60 -25.24
N GLU A 432 -3.96 -4.76 -24.22
CA GLU A 432 -2.87 -4.84 -23.24
C GLU A 432 -3.42 -5.24 -21.85
N THR A 433 -3.61 -4.27 -20.95
CA THR A 433 -3.96 -4.58 -19.56
C THR A 433 -5.38 -4.15 -19.23
N GLY A 434 -6.10 -4.91 -18.40
CA GLY A 434 -7.38 -4.46 -17.84
C GLY A 434 -7.24 -3.10 -17.15
N ILE A 435 -6.28 -2.99 -16.23
CA ILE A 435 -5.87 -1.70 -15.64
C ILE A 435 -4.35 -1.62 -15.49
N THR A 436 -3.79 -0.49 -15.91
CA THR A 436 -2.38 -0.14 -15.65
C THR A 436 -2.30 1.03 -14.68
N VAL A 437 -1.62 0.81 -13.55
CA VAL A 437 -1.21 1.87 -12.61
C VAL A 437 0.27 2.15 -12.84
N PHE A 438 0.57 3.32 -13.39
CA PHE A 438 1.88 3.71 -13.87
C PHE A 438 2.42 4.89 -13.07
N GLY A 439 3.46 4.68 -12.27
CA GLY A 439 4.08 5.74 -11.48
C GLY A 439 4.97 6.65 -12.32
N ASP A 440 6.02 6.09 -12.91
CA ASP A 440 7.12 6.79 -13.59
C ASP A 440 7.74 5.88 -14.67
N SER A 441 8.42 6.47 -15.64
CA SER A 441 9.29 5.82 -16.62
C SER A 441 10.58 5.18 -16.05
N LEU A 442 10.86 5.38 -14.75
CA LEU A 442 12.07 4.95 -14.01
C LEU A 442 13.31 5.81 -14.28
N ASP A 443 13.13 6.98 -14.89
CA ASP A 443 14.16 8.00 -15.06
C ASP A 443 13.65 9.34 -14.54
N PRO A 444 13.45 9.48 -13.21
CA PRO A 444 12.76 10.63 -12.61
C PRO A 444 13.40 11.99 -12.93
N GLN A 445 14.69 12.02 -13.29
CA GLN A 445 15.40 13.26 -13.66
C GLN A 445 15.06 13.73 -15.08
N ASN A 446 14.64 12.81 -15.95
CA ASN A 446 14.27 13.10 -17.33
C ASN A 446 12.82 12.68 -17.62
N ASP A 447 12.04 12.30 -16.61
CA ASP A 447 10.65 11.89 -16.77
C ASP A 447 9.79 13.12 -17.09
N PHE A 448 8.99 13.01 -18.14
CA PHE A 448 8.13 14.10 -18.58
C PHE A 448 6.77 13.89 -17.93
N ARG A 449 6.50 14.52 -16.79
CA ARG A 449 5.20 14.43 -16.09
C ARG A 449 4.42 15.73 -16.26
N ASP A 450 3.10 15.66 -16.43
CA ASP A 450 2.25 16.87 -16.38
C ASP A 450 2.18 17.44 -14.95
N LYS A 451 2.21 16.58 -13.94
CA LYS A 451 2.29 16.96 -12.51
C LYS A 451 3.38 16.17 -11.81
N GLU A 452 4.26 16.91 -11.13
CA GLU A 452 5.31 16.32 -10.31
C GLU A 452 4.82 16.03 -8.89
N THR A 453 4.01 16.93 -8.32
CA THR A 453 3.55 16.87 -6.93
C THR A 453 2.03 16.94 -6.78
N ILE A 454 1.56 16.47 -5.62
CA ILE A 454 0.20 16.67 -5.13
C ILE A 454 0.25 17.35 -3.75
N LYS A 455 -0.69 18.26 -3.49
CA LYS A 455 -0.79 18.94 -2.20
C LYS A 455 -1.22 17.98 -1.10
N VAL A 456 -0.52 18.03 0.04
CA VAL A 456 -0.80 17.21 1.23
C VAL A 456 -2.23 17.39 1.72
N GLN A 457 -2.79 18.61 1.61
CA GLN A 457 -4.18 18.88 1.96
C GLN A 457 -5.22 18.15 1.09
N ASN A 458 -4.83 17.72 -0.11
CA ASN A 458 -5.67 16.99 -1.05
C ASN A 458 -5.52 15.47 -0.90
N LEU A 459 -4.70 15.01 0.05
CA LEU A 459 -4.62 13.61 0.40
C LEU A 459 -5.69 13.25 1.45
N PRO A 460 -6.34 12.09 1.33
CA PRO A 460 -7.17 11.54 2.42
C PRO A 460 -6.38 11.50 3.72
N LYS A 461 -7.03 11.79 4.85
CA LYS A 461 -6.37 11.84 6.17
C LYS A 461 -5.57 10.56 6.49
N SER A 462 -6.14 9.40 6.14
CA SER A 462 -5.51 8.08 6.33
C SER A 462 -4.20 7.89 5.57
N ILE A 463 -3.98 8.63 4.48
CA ILE A 463 -2.77 8.63 3.67
C ILE A 463 -1.85 9.77 4.12
N ARG A 464 -2.41 10.98 4.29
CA ARG A 464 -1.71 12.20 4.69
C ARG A 464 -0.78 11.98 5.90
N ASP A 465 -1.33 11.40 6.96
CA ASP A 465 -0.61 11.17 8.22
C ASP A 465 0.55 10.18 8.09
N LYS A 466 0.62 9.43 6.96
CA LYS A 466 1.65 8.43 6.67
C LYS A 466 2.68 8.87 5.64
N VAL A 467 2.36 9.87 4.79
CA VAL A 467 3.20 10.27 3.65
C VAL A 467 3.83 11.66 3.78
N ALA A 468 3.32 12.53 4.65
CA ALA A 468 3.85 13.88 4.81
C ALA A 468 4.51 14.08 6.18
N LYS A 469 5.72 14.67 6.20
CA LYS A 469 6.35 15.12 7.46
C LYS A 469 5.62 16.35 8.01
N PRO A 470 5.65 16.62 9.34
CA PRO A 470 5.08 17.85 9.88
C PRO A 470 5.63 19.09 9.19
N GLY A 471 4.74 19.94 8.65
CA GLY A 471 5.11 21.15 7.91
C GLY A 471 5.32 20.97 6.40
N GLN A 472 5.26 19.74 5.86
CA GLN A 472 5.33 19.50 4.42
C GLN A 472 3.98 19.80 3.75
N GLU A 473 4.00 20.60 2.68
CA GLU A 473 2.79 21.05 1.96
C GLU A 473 2.49 20.24 0.69
N GLU A 474 3.51 19.61 0.09
CA GLU A 474 3.41 18.82 -1.14
C GLU A 474 4.23 17.53 -1.04
N VAL A 475 3.83 16.53 -1.83
CA VAL A 475 4.50 15.23 -1.97
C VAL A 475 4.60 14.86 -3.45
N ASP A 476 5.67 14.19 -3.86
CA ASP A 476 5.79 13.69 -5.23
C ASP A 476 4.67 12.67 -5.54
N VAL A 477 4.08 12.75 -6.73
CA VAL A 477 2.95 11.88 -7.13
C VAL A 477 3.32 10.40 -7.23
N THR A 478 4.61 10.04 -7.30
CA THR A 478 5.07 8.63 -7.40
C THR A 478 5.24 7.96 -6.03
N ASP A 479 5.29 8.76 -4.97
CA ASP A 479 5.51 8.32 -3.59
C ASP A 479 4.22 8.08 -2.80
N VAL A 480 3.10 8.56 -3.31
CA VAL A 480 1.81 8.43 -2.63
C VAL A 480 1.23 7.05 -2.96
N PRO A 481 0.73 6.29 -1.97
CA PRO A 481 0.02 5.07 -2.27
C PRO A 481 -1.27 5.40 -3.04
N LEU A 482 -1.65 4.49 -3.93
CA LEU A 482 -2.98 4.51 -4.53
C LEU A 482 -4.05 4.61 -3.44
N ARG A 483 -5.05 5.47 -3.65
CA ARG A 483 -6.08 5.71 -2.64
C ARG A 483 -6.89 4.46 -2.30
N GLN A 484 -7.38 3.78 -3.33
CA GLN A 484 -8.16 2.54 -3.22
C GLN A 484 -8.34 1.94 -4.62
N LEU A 485 -8.13 0.63 -4.76
CA LEU A 485 -8.59 -0.17 -5.90
C LEU A 485 -9.21 -1.46 -5.35
N SER A 486 -10.53 -1.57 -5.47
CA SER A 486 -11.32 -2.64 -4.89
C SER A 486 -12.37 -3.15 -5.86
N GLY A 487 -12.68 -4.43 -5.86
CA GLY A 487 -13.79 -4.97 -6.68
C GLY A 487 -13.49 -5.08 -8.18
N PHE A 488 -12.25 -4.80 -8.61
CA PHE A 488 -11.91 -4.74 -10.03
C PHE A 488 -12.03 -6.10 -10.71
N GLU A 489 -12.74 -6.16 -11.83
CA GLU A 489 -12.87 -7.37 -12.64
C GLU A 489 -12.33 -7.12 -14.05
N SER A 490 -11.46 -8.01 -14.54
CA SER A 490 -11.06 -7.98 -15.94
C SER A 490 -11.05 -9.36 -16.58
N TYR A 491 -11.42 -9.39 -17.86
CA TYR A 491 -11.30 -10.60 -18.67
C TYR A 491 -11.11 -10.38 -20.15
N ASN A 492 -10.61 -11.44 -20.81
CA ASN A 492 -10.23 -11.42 -22.23
C ASN A 492 -9.18 -10.34 -22.53
N THR A 493 -8.21 -10.17 -21.64
CA THR A 493 -7.11 -9.20 -21.77
C THR A 493 -5.76 -9.90 -21.90
N ASN A 494 -4.73 -9.17 -22.33
CA ASN A 494 -3.36 -9.70 -22.33
C ASN A 494 -2.86 -9.89 -20.90
N SER A 495 -2.93 -8.83 -20.09
CA SER A 495 -2.72 -8.90 -18.64
C SER A 495 -3.95 -8.43 -17.88
N GLY A 496 -4.27 -9.08 -16.75
CA GLY A 496 -5.43 -8.68 -15.94
C GLY A 496 -5.21 -7.31 -15.28
N MET A 497 -4.08 -7.14 -14.61
CA MET A 497 -3.67 -5.93 -13.90
C MET A 497 -2.16 -5.73 -13.97
N GLN A 498 -1.70 -4.49 -14.13
CA GLN A 498 -0.29 -4.11 -14.13
C GLN A 498 -0.04 -2.94 -13.20
N ILE A 499 0.91 -3.12 -12.28
CA ILE A 499 1.46 -2.06 -11.45
C ILE A 499 2.92 -1.84 -11.85
N TRP A 500 3.25 -0.61 -12.18
CA TRP A 500 4.57 -0.22 -12.65
C TRP A 500 5.06 1.01 -11.90
N ALA A 501 6.27 0.95 -11.34
CA ALA A 501 6.96 2.08 -10.73
C ALA A 501 6.16 2.80 -9.62
N GLN A 502 5.26 2.10 -8.93
CA GLN A 502 4.51 2.67 -7.82
C GLN A 502 5.33 2.57 -6.55
N MET A 503 5.57 3.71 -5.88
CA MET A 503 6.40 3.76 -4.67
C MET A 503 7.74 3.06 -4.92
N THR A 504 8.43 3.50 -5.98
CA THR A 504 9.65 2.85 -6.52
C THR A 504 10.79 2.91 -5.52
N ASN A 505 11.47 1.79 -5.29
CA ASN A 505 12.64 1.70 -4.44
C ASN A 505 13.65 0.78 -5.13
N PHE A 506 14.82 1.30 -5.51
CA PHE A 506 15.87 0.51 -6.15
C PHE A 506 16.99 0.07 -5.21
N ASP A 507 17.11 0.70 -4.04
CA ASP A 507 18.19 0.43 -3.08
C ASP A 507 17.80 -0.63 -2.05
N GLY A 508 16.54 -1.04 -2.01
CA GLY A 508 16.05 -2.01 -1.05
C GLY A 508 15.93 -1.48 0.38
N GLN A 509 16.42 -0.28 0.70
CA GLN A 509 16.34 0.34 2.03
C GLN A 509 14.95 0.92 2.33
N LEU A 510 13.95 0.62 1.48
CA LEU A 510 12.61 1.21 1.51
C LEU A 510 12.63 2.75 1.47
N GLU A 511 13.77 3.32 1.08
CA GLU A 511 13.91 4.70 0.64
C GLU A 511 13.43 4.71 -0.81
N PHE A 512 12.43 5.54 -1.10
CA PHE A 512 11.97 5.64 -2.47
C PHE A 512 13.03 6.38 -3.28
N SER A 513 13.33 5.86 -4.46
CA SER A 513 14.21 6.49 -5.43
C SER A 513 13.44 7.62 -6.15
N SER A 514 12.99 8.59 -5.37
CA SER A 514 12.02 9.62 -5.75
C SER A 514 12.68 11.00 -5.83
N PRO A 515 12.23 11.88 -6.74
CA PRO A 515 12.54 13.31 -6.73
C PRO A 515 12.19 14.01 -5.42
N GLU A 516 12.70 15.23 -5.26
CA GLU A 516 12.17 16.12 -4.22
C GLU A 516 10.76 16.60 -4.62
N PRO A 517 9.83 16.77 -3.65
CA PRO A 517 10.04 16.67 -2.20
C PRO A 517 9.97 15.23 -1.68
N ARG A 518 11.03 14.79 -0.98
CA ARG A 518 11.04 13.47 -0.33
C ARG A 518 9.95 13.35 0.72
N THR A 519 9.24 12.23 0.72
CA THR A 519 8.07 11.99 1.57
C THR A 519 8.41 11.28 2.89
N ALA A 520 7.48 11.27 3.85
CA ALA A 520 7.56 10.36 4.98
C ALA A 520 7.12 8.97 4.49
N HIS A 521 7.85 7.93 4.84
CA HIS A 521 7.57 6.62 4.28
C HIS A 521 6.99 5.76 5.41
N ARG A 522 5.66 5.66 5.55
CA ARG A 522 5.01 4.63 6.41
C ARG A 522 3.79 3.99 5.76
N ALA A 523 3.50 4.37 4.52
CA ALA A 523 2.29 4.00 3.83
C ALA A 523 2.49 2.73 2.99
N ARG A 524 1.42 1.95 2.88
CA ARG A 524 1.31 0.81 1.96
C ARG A 524 0.08 1.01 1.10
N GLY A 525 0.16 0.68 -0.17
CA GLY A 525 -0.99 0.64 -1.08
C GLY A 525 -1.75 -0.66 -0.88
N LEU A 526 -3.09 -0.59 -0.83
CA LEU A 526 -3.97 -1.76 -0.76
C LEU A 526 -4.76 -1.89 -2.05
N ILE A 527 -4.70 -3.09 -2.62
CA ILE A 527 -5.51 -3.53 -3.75
C ILE A 527 -6.25 -4.80 -3.30
N ASP A 528 -7.58 -4.79 -3.28
CA ASP A 528 -8.36 -5.89 -2.72
C ASP A 528 -9.56 -6.32 -3.56
N ASN A 529 -10.06 -7.53 -3.29
CA ASN A 529 -11.30 -8.06 -3.87
C ASN A 529 -11.33 -7.97 -5.41
N PHE A 530 -10.35 -8.57 -6.10
CA PHE A 530 -10.22 -8.45 -7.55
C PHE A 530 -10.36 -9.79 -8.27
N LYS A 531 -10.82 -9.77 -9.53
CA LYS A 531 -11.02 -10.94 -10.37
C LYS A 531 -10.36 -10.74 -11.73
N LEU A 532 -9.34 -11.51 -12.03
CA LEU A 532 -8.57 -11.40 -13.27
C LEU A 532 -8.65 -12.74 -13.98
N TRP A 533 -9.46 -12.85 -15.03
CA TRP A 533 -9.76 -14.15 -15.61
C TRP A 533 -9.78 -14.18 -17.14
N GLY A 534 -9.48 -15.33 -17.76
CA GLY A 534 -9.40 -15.40 -19.22
C GLY A 534 -8.26 -14.55 -19.82
N ASN A 535 -7.25 -14.23 -19.02
CA ASN A 535 -6.07 -13.49 -19.46
C ASN A 535 -5.18 -14.42 -20.30
N HIS A 536 -4.62 -13.90 -21.39
CA HIS A 536 -3.82 -14.72 -22.32
C HIS A 536 -2.29 -14.60 -22.15
N TRP A 537 -1.80 -13.79 -21.20
CA TRP A 537 -0.38 -13.73 -20.83
C TRP A 537 -0.12 -13.60 -19.32
N SER A 538 -0.80 -12.74 -18.59
CA SER A 538 -0.58 -12.65 -17.15
C SER A 538 -1.82 -12.30 -16.35
N GLY A 539 -1.91 -12.81 -15.12
CA GLY A 539 -2.93 -12.35 -14.18
C GLY A 539 -2.58 -10.96 -13.65
N LEU A 540 -1.65 -10.92 -12.70
CA LEU A 540 -1.17 -9.70 -12.05
C LEU A 540 0.33 -9.52 -12.31
N ARG A 541 0.72 -8.35 -12.83
CA ARG A 541 2.12 -7.96 -13.00
C ARG A 541 2.49 -6.80 -12.07
N VAL A 542 3.53 -6.98 -11.26
CA VAL A 542 4.08 -5.95 -10.37
C VAL A 542 5.55 -5.74 -10.73
N SER A 543 5.89 -4.53 -11.16
CA SER A 543 7.25 -4.21 -11.61
C SER A 543 7.74 -2.91 -10.99
N TYR A 544 8.98 -2.91 -10.52
CA TYR A 544 9.66 -1.74 -9.99
C TYR A 544 8.88 -1.02 -8.88
N SER A 545 8.06 -1.76 -8.12
CA SER A 545 7.13 -1.18 -7.15
C SER A 545 7.43 -1.67 -5.75
N SER A 546 7.06 -0.92 -4.71
CA SER A 546 7.28 -1.36 -3.33
C SER A 546 6.12 -1.04 -2.41
N ASN A 547 6.05 -1.72 -1.26
CA ASN A 547 5.07 -1.45 -0.21
C ASN A 547 3.60 -1.64 -0.66
N LEU A 548 3.33 -2.70 -1.43
CA LEU A 548 1.99 -3.02 -1.92
C LEU A 548 1.41 -4.25 -1.21
N ASP A 549 0.11 -4.20 -0.94
CA ASP A 549 -0.70 -5.29 -0.43
C ASP A 549 -1.78 -5.66 -1.44
N PHE A 550 -1.81 -6.93 -1.84
CA PHE A 550 -2.84 -7.52 -2.69
C PHE A 550 -3.63 -8.54 -1.86
N GLU A 551 -4.94 -8.33 -1.69
CA GLU A 551 -5.78 -9.15 -0.81
C GLU A 551 -7.05 -9.66 -1.55
N GLU A 552 -7.51 -10.88 -1.23
CA GLU A 552 -8.79 -11.42 -1.73
C GLU A 552 -8.93 -11.47 -3.27
N GLY A 553 -7.92 -11.98 -3.97
CA GLY A 553 -7.89 -12.01 -5.44
C GLY A 553 -8.18 -13.39 -6.05
N LEU A 554 -9.02 -13.44 -7.10
CA LEU A 554 -9.23 -14.62 -7.94
C LEU A 554 -8.56 -14.40 -9.30
N ILE A 555 -7.53 -15.21 -9.62
CA ILE A 555 -6.71 -15.07 -10.81
C ILE A 555 -6.76 -16.37 -11.61
N VAL A 556 -7.35 -16.32 -12.81
CA VAL A 556 -7.70 -17.52 -13.59
C VAL A 556 -7.20 -17.39 -15.04
N GLY A 557 -6.20 -18.17 -15.39
CA GLY A 557 -5.75 -18.37 -16.76
C GLY A 557 -6.58 -19.45 -17.47
N ASN A 558 -5.91 -20.26 -18.28
CA ASN A 558 -6.53 -21.40 -18.97
C ASN A 558 -6.30 -22.69 -18.19
N VAL A 559 -7.29 -23.08 -17.36
CA VAL A 559 -7.22 -24.30 -16.54
C VAL A 559 -7.22 -25.61 -17.34
N GLU A 560 -7.74 -25.61 -18.57
CA GLU A 560 -7.73 -26.80 -19.42
C GLU A 560 -6.38 -27.01 -20.12
N LYS A 561 -5.69 -25.90 -20.43
CA LYS A 561 -4.41 -25.87 -21.15
C LYS A 561 -3.51 -24.75 -20.61
N PRO A 562 -2.88 -24.93 -19.44
CA PRO A 562 -2.03 -23.92 -18.79
C PRO A 562 -0.66 -23.81 -19.48
N ARG A 563 -0.62 -23.39 -20.75
CA ARG A 563 0.57 -23.46 -21.61
C ARG A 563 1.39 -22.16 -21.71
N GLY A 564 0.91 -21.04 -21.17
CA GLY A 564 1.60 -19.75 -21.27
C GLY A 564 1.32 -18.83 -20.08
N GLY A 565 2.27 -17.93 -19.82
CA GLY A 565 2.06 -16.81 -18.91
C GLY A 565 2.27 -17.06 -17.42
N ASP A 566 2.21 -15.96 -16.67
CA ASP A 566 2.39 -15.90 -15.22
C ASP A 566 1.06 -15.55 -14.53
N GLY A 567 0.66 -16.30 -13.50
CA GLY A 567 -0.47 -15.90 -12.66
C GLY A 567 -0.16 -14.61 -11.91
N LEU A 568 0.99 -14.61 -11.25
CA LEU A 568 1.60 -13.48 -10.56
C LEU A 568 3.02 -13.28 -11.09
N PHE A 569 3.36 -12.08 -11.52
CA PHE A 569 4.73 -11.70 -11.90
C PHE A 569 5.22 -10.57 -11.02
N HIS A 570 6.45 -10.71 -10.51
CA HIS A 570 7.14 -9.77 -9.64
C HIS A 570 8.58 -9.61 -10.14
N ASN A 571 9.05 -8.39 -10.42
CA ASN A 571 10.40 -8.21 -10.97
C ASN A 571 11.51 -8.02 -9.89
N HIS A 572 12.77 -8.07 -10.33
CA HIS A 572 13.98 -7.92 -9.50
C HIS A 572 14.11 -6.61 -8.71
N ALA A 573 13.29 -5.61 -8.97
CA ALA A 573 13.32 -4.31 -8.28
C ALA A 573 11.96 -4.01 -7.63
N THR A 574 11.21 -5.06 -7.32
CA THR A 574 9.98 -4.97 -6.54
C THR A 574 10.27 -5.47 -5.13
N PHE A 575 9.90 -4.68 -4.12
CA PHE A 575 10.28 -4.95 -2.73
C PHE A 575 9.07 -4.92 -1.80
N ASN A 576 9.14 -5.67 -0.70
CA ASN A 576 8.16 -5.58 0.39
C ASN A 576 6.68 -5.64 -0.09
N THR A 577 6.38 -6.54 -1.02
CA THR A 577 5.02 -6.75 -1.54
C THR A 577 4.40 -7.96 -0.84
N ARG A 578 3.13 -7.84 -0.41
CA ARG A 578 2.39 -8.91 0.26
C ARG A 578 1.21 -9.35 -0.60
N TYR A 579 1.15 -10.64 -0.89
CA TYR A 579 0.05 -11.28 -1.60
C TYR A 579 -0.71 -12.15 -0.59
N LYS A 580 -1.97 -11.85 -0.30
CA LYS A 580 -2.75 -12.54 0.74
C LYS A 580 -4.09 -13.03 0.23
N ASN A 581 -4.50 -14.22 0.66
CA ASN A 581 -5.82 -14.78 0.33
C ASN A 581 -6.09 -14.83 -1.19
N LEU A 582 -5.06 -15.14 -1.99
CA LEU A 582 -5.19 -15.22 -3.45
C LEU A 582 -5.51 -16.64 -3.89
N ASN A 583 -6.28 -16.78 -4.96
CA ASN A 583 -6.58 -18.05 -5.62
C ASN A 583 -6.10 -17.97 -7.08
N VAL A 584 -4.99 -18.63 -7.40
CA VAL A 584 -4.27 -18.49 -8.67
C VAL A 584 -4.25 -19.81 -9.42
N LYS A 585 -4.76 -19.84 -10.65
CA LYS A 585 -4.88 -21.08 -11.42
C LYS A 585 -4.81 -20.93 -12.92
N GLY A 586 -4.43 -21.99 -13.62
CA GLY A 586 -4.46 -22.06 -15.08
C GLY A 586 -3.31 -21.36 -15.80
N PHE A 587 -2.15 -21.21 -15.17
CA PHE A 587 -0.97 -20.55 -15.77
C PHE A 587 0.20 -21.52 -15.99
N LYS A 588 1.16 -21.14 -16.88
CA LYS A 588 2.43 -21.87 -16.97
C LYS A 588 3.15 -21.79 -15.62
N GLU A 589 3.27 -20.58 -15.08
CA GLU A 589 3.85 -20.33 -13.76
C GLU A 589 2.82 -19.61 -12.88
N GLY A 590 2.43 -20.19 -11.75
CA GLY A 590 1.48 -19.59 -10.83
C GLY A 590 2.03 -18.31 -10.21
N LEU A 591 3.25 -18.36 -9.68
CA LEU A 591 3.99 -17.22 -9.15
C LEU A 591 5.42 -17.17 -9.69
N ASN A 592 5.77 -16.05 -10.31
CA ASN A 592 7.07 -15.76 -10.88
C ASN A 592 7.68 -14.54 -10.18
N VAL A 593 8.77 -14.75 -9.45
CA VAL A 593 9.51 -13.69 -8.74
C VAL A 593 10.94 -13.64 -9.28
N GLU A 594 11.28 -12.56 -9.98
CA GLU A 594 12.64 -12.29 -10.44
C GLU A 594 13.52 -11.76 -9.30
N VAL A 595 14.82 -12.07 -9.39
CA VAL A 595 15.76 -12.15 -8.25
C VAL A 595 16.10 -10.83 -7.54
N LEU A 596 16.14 -10.90 -6.20
CA LEU A 596 17.05 -10.16 -5.31
C LEU A 596 17.80 -11.19 -4.45
N ASN A 597 19.09 -11.41 -4.71
CA ASN A 597 19.91 -12.44 -4.03
C ASN A 597 20.58 -11.87 -2.77
N GLU A 598 19.79 -11.24 -1.90
CA GLU A 598 20.28 -10.70 -0.64
C GLU A 598 19.38 -11.15 0.52
N GLU A 599 20.00 -11.63 1.60
CA GLU A 599 19.34 -12.09 2.82
C GLU A 599 19.04 -10.88 3.71
N LYS A 600 18.06 -10.06 3.30
CA LYS A 600 17.63 -8.87 4.04
C LYS A 600 16.13 -8.92 4.31
N ASP A 601 15.76 -8.87 5.58
CA ASP A 601 14.37 -9.01 6.01
C ASP A 601 13.45 -7.87 5.55
N PHE A 602 14.02 -6.70 5.31
CA PHE A 602 13.26 -5.50 4.95
C PHE A 602 12.97 -5.38 3.44
N THR A 603 13.62 -6.18 2.59
CA THR A 603 13.33 -6.29 1.15
C THR A 603 12.33 -7.39 0.83
N ARG A 604 12.06 -8.26 1.81
CA ARG A 604 11.27 -9.50 1.69
C ARG A 604 9.83 -9.27 1.25
N SER A 605 9.44 -9.98 0.19
CA SER A 605 8.04 -10.10 -0.24
C SER A 605 7.45 -11.44 0.23
N SER A 606 6.12 -11.53 0.31
CA SER A 606 5.44 -12.72 0.84
C SER A 606 4.19 -13.13 0.07
N ILE A 607 3.90 -14.44 0.08
CA ILE A 607 2.62 -15.03 -0.26
C ILE A 607 2.03 -15.70 0.99
N GLU A 608 0.79 -15.34 1.33
CA GLU A 608 0.16 -15.68 2.60
C GLU A 608 -1.26 -16.20 2.40
N ASN A 609 -1.65 -17.27 3.09
CA ASN A 609 -3.01 -17.82 3.11
C ASN A 609 -3.63 -18.04 1.71
N SER A 610 -2.81 -18.30 0.70
CA SER A 610 -3.23 -18.34 -0.70
C SER A 610 -3.35 -19.77 -1.22
N ARG A 611 -3.93 -19.96 -2.40
CA ARG A 611 -4.11 -21.26 -3.07
C ARG A 611 -3.67 -21.18 -4.52
N PHE A 612 -2.90 -22.18 -4.95
CA PHE A 612 -2.46 -22.35 -6.33
C PHE A 612 -2.88 -23.74 -6.83
N THR A 613 -3.65 -23.79 -7.90
CA THR A 613 -4.17 -25.04 -8.51
C THR A 613 -4.06 -24.98 -10.04
N ASP A 614 -4.09 -26.11 -10.72
CA ASP A 614 -4.19 -26.21 -12.19
C ASP A 614 -3.10 -25.42 -12.95
N ASN A 615 -1.95 -25.16 -12.31
CA ASN A 615 -0.80 -24.51 -12.93
C ASN A 615 0.19 -25.58 -13.42
N THR A 616 0.96 -25.31 -14.47
CA THR A 616 2.04 -26.22 -14.88
C THR A 616 3.15 -26.25 -13.82
N TYR A 617 3.51 -25.08 -13.28
CA TYR A 617 4.33 -24.92 -12.09
C TYR A 617 3.65 -23.93 -11.16
N ASN A 618 3.54 -24.27 -9.87
CA ASN A 618 2.97 -23.34 -8.90
C ASN A 618 3.88 -22.13 -8.63
N LEU A 619 5.19 -22.35 -8.61
CA LEU A 619 6.23 -21.33 -8.52
C LEU A 619 7.13 -21.43 -9.76
N LYS A 620 7.72 -20.33 -10.22
CA LYS A 620 8.57 -20.28 -11.42
C LYS A 620 9.57 -21.44 -11.45
N ARG A 621 9.79 -22.04 -12.62
CA ARG A 621 10.78 -23.09 -12.78
C ARG A 621 12.16 -22.51 -13.06
N ILE A 622 13.17 -22.93 -12.30
CA ILE A 622 14.57 -22.52 -12.51
C ILE A 622 15.26 -23.34 -13.60
N GLY A 623 15.98 -22.67 -14.49
CA GLY A 623 16.79 -23.19 -15.59
C GLY A 623 16.04 -23.32 -16.92
N ASP A 624 14.77 -22.92 -16.98
CA ASP A 624 13.92 -23.08 -18.17
C ASP A 624 14.22 -22.02 -19.24
N GLU A 625 14.60 -20.81 -18.83
CA GLU A 625 14.84 -19.66 -19.72
C GLU A 625 16.21 -19.02 -19.47
N ALA A 626 16.81 -18.47 -20.53
CA ALA A 626 18.06 -17.73 -20.39
C ALA A 626 17.78 -16.41 -19.65
N PRO A 627 18.46 -16.13 -18.53
CA PRO A 627 18.23 -14.88 -17.80
C PRO A 627 18.64 -13.68 -18.67
N ARG A 628 17.82 -12.62 -18.63
CA ARG A 628 18.15 -11.35 -19.30
C ARG A 628 19.34 -10.69 -18.62
N GLU A 629 20.18 -10.00 -19.41
CA GLU A 629 21.25 -9.11 -18.92
C GLU A 629 22.27 -9.76 -17.97
N GLY A 630 22.50 -11.08 -18.09
CA GLY A 630 23.48 -11.76 -17.25
C GLY A 630 23.07 -11.91 -15.78
N ARG A 631 21.77 -11.92 -15.50
CA ARG A 631 21.23 -12.17 -14.16
C ARG A 631 21.28 -13.67 -13.83
N SER A 632 21.17 -14.01 -12.54
CA SER A 632 21.00 -15.42 -12.14
C SER A 632 19.55 -15.84 -12.38
N ASP A 633 19.34 -16.98 -13.03
CA ASP A 633 18.05 -17.65 -13.01
C ASP A 633 17.99 -18.50 -11.74
N ASP A 634 17.64 -17.88 -10.61
CA ASP A 634 17.54 -18.52 -9.30
C ASP A 634 16.32 -17.98 -8.54
N PHE A 635 15.96 -18.58 -7.42
CA PHE A 635 14.91 -18.05 -6.55
C PHE A 635 15.44 -16.96 -5.62
N PRO A 636 14.59 -16.01 -5.19
CA PRO A 636 14.94 -15.05 -4.16
C PRO A 636 15.20 -15.74 -2.82
N THR A 637 16.29 -15.35 -2.15
CA THR A 637 16.76 -16.04 -0.94
C THR A 637 15.84 -15.85 0.25
N ALA A 638 15.15 -14.69 0.33
CA ALA A 638 14.33 -14.28 1.46
C ALA A 638 12.82 -14.22 1.14
N PHE A 639 12.28 -15.00 0.20
CA PHE A 639 10.84 -14.97 -0.07
C PHE A 639 10.04 -15.78 0.96
N ALA A 640 9.01 -15.17 1.54
CA ALA A 640 8.21 -15.81 2.58
C ALA A 640 6.94 -16.48 2.03
N ILE A 641 6.76 -17.75 2.35
CA ILE A 641 5.55 -18.52 2.08
C ILE A 641 4.90 -18.86 3.41
N LYS A 642 3.65 -18.40 3.63
CA LYS A 642 2.90 -18.63 4.87
C LYS A 642 1.53 -19.22 4.57
N ASN A 643 1.16 -20.32 5.23
CA ASN A 643 -0.18 -20.93 5.15
C ASN A 643 -0.75 -21.06 3.73
N THR A 644 0.11 -21.24 2.73
CA THR A 644 -0.28 -21.23 1.31
C THR A 644 -0.34 -22.66 0.80
N VAL A 645 -1.42 -22.99 0.10
CA VAL A 645 -1.69 -24.33 -0.41
C VAL A 645 -1.34 -24.40 -1.89
N PHE A 646 -0.47 -25.35 -2.23
CA PHE A 646 -0.08 -25.65 -3.59
C PHE A 646 -0.62 -27.02 -4.00
N GLU A 647 -1.33 -27.10 -5.12
CA GLU A 647 -1.78 -28.39 -5.63
C GLU A 647 -0.59 -29.26 -6.05
N THR A 648 -0.61 -30.52 -5.63
CA THR A 648 0.45 -31.47 -5.92
C THR A 648 0.41 -31.90 -7.38
N GLN A 649 1.50 -31.68 -8.10
CA GLN A 649 1.65 -32.13 -9.48
C GLN A 649 2.09 -33.59 -9.57
N THR A 650 1.55 -34.31 -10.54
CA THR A 650 1.92 -35.72 -10.78
C THR A 650 3.38 -35.83 -11.22
N GLY A 651 4.15 -36.67 -10.55
CA GLY A 651 5.56 -36.91 -10.88
C GLY A 651 6.57 -35.98 -10.20
N ASN A 652 6.11 -35.02 -9.38
CA ASN A 652 6.99 -34.22 -8.52
C ASN A 652 7.51 -35.06 -7.35
N LYS A 653 8.82 -35.02 -7.08
CA LYS A 653 9.45 -35.60 -5.90
C LYS A 653 9.72 -34.51 -4.89
N ALA A 654 9.43 -34.79 -3.63
CA ALA A 654 9.63 -33.84 -2.55
C ALA A 654 11.10 -33.39 -2.43
N PRO A 655 11.34 -32.12 -2.05
CA PRO A 655 12.68 -31.61 -1.85
C PRO A 655 13.33 -32.25 -0.62
N LYS A 656 14.66 -32.10 -0.54
CA LYS A 656 15.47 -32.56 0.59
C LYS A 656 15.91 -31.37 1.44
N ALA A 657 15.29 -31.21 2.61
CA ALA A 657 15.70 -30.24 3.63
C ALA A 657 17.00 -30.71 4.32
N GLN A 658 18.03 -29.86 4.34
CA GLN A 658 19.26 -30.08 5.09
C GLN A 658 19.81 -28.77 5.62
N PHE A 659 20.30 -28.76 6.86
CA PHE A 659 21.04 -27.62 7.39
C PHE A 659 22.20 -27.97 8.32
N SER A 660 23.17 -27.07 8.34
CA SER A 660 24.22 -26.99 9.37
C SER A 660 23.96 -25.81 10.31
N SER A 661 24.52 -25.88 11.50
CA SER A 661 24.42 -24.84 12.52
C SER A 661 25.81 -24.56 13.11
N LYS A 662 26.13 -23.30 13.36
CA LYS A 662 27.40 -22.87 13.97
C LYS A 662 27.11 -21.78 15.00
N THR A 663 27.74 -21.87 16.17
CA THR A 663 27.60 -20.82 17.18
C THR A 663 28.14 -19.48 16.67
N ALA A 664 27.36 -18.41 16.83
CA ALA A 664 27.68 -17.06 16.39
C ALA A 664 28.25 -16.18 17.53
N GLY A 665 28.02 -16.55 18.79
CA GLY A 665 28.46 -15.81 19.97
C GLY A 665 27.31 -15.69 20.99
N GLY A 666 27.61 -15.59 22.28
CA GLY A 666 26.58 -15.58 23.32
C GLY A 666 25.74 -16.86 23.29
N LEU A 667 24.45 -16.71 23.01
CA LEU A 667 23.50 -17.80 22.77
C LEU A 667 22.99 -17.84 21.31
N ALA A 668 23.59 -17.05 20.42
CA ALA A 668 23.22 -17.03 19.01
C ALA A 668 23.81 -18.20 18.23
N VAL A 669 23.03 -18.69 17.27
CA VAL A 669 23.44 -19.73 16.33
C VAL A 669 23.09 -19.28 14.91
N THR A 670 24.07 -19.38 14.01
CA THR A 670 23.85 -19.22 12.57
C THR A 670 23.51 -20.58 11.97
N PHE A 671 22.45 -20.61 11.18
CA PHE A 671 21.94 -21.75 10.45
C PHE A 671 22.15 -21.55 8.96
N ASP A 672 22.55 -22.62 8.25
CA ASP A 672 22.80 -22.58 6.82
C ASP A 672 22.12 -23.79 6.14
N ALA A 673 21.12 -23.50 5.32
CA ALA A 673 20.33 -24.47 4.57
C ALA A 673 20.84 -24.72 3.14
N SER A 674 22.02 -24.22 2.76
CA SER A 674 22.59 -24.36 1.39
C SER A 674 22.85 -25.80 0.93
N ALA A 675 22.80 -26.76 1.87
CA ALA A 675 22.84 -28.18 1.58
C ALA A 675 21.49 -28.77 1.11
N SER A 676 20.39 -28.02 1.25
CA SER A 676 19.08 -28.40 0.74
C SER A 676 19.10 -28.45 -0.79
N SER A 677 18.25 -29.31 -1.37
CA SER A 677 18.15 -29.47 -2.82
C SER A 677 16.82 -30.08 -3.21
N ASP A 678 16.36 -29.73 -4.40
CA ASP A 678 15.28 -30.42 -5.06
C ASP A 678 15.85 -31.45 -6.05
N PRO A 679 15.31 -32.68 -6.17
CA PRO A 679 15.79 -33.67 -7.14
C PRO A 679 15.30 -33.45 -8.58
N ASP A 680 14.27 -32.63 -8.80
CA ASP A 680 13.59 -32.48 -10.10
C ASP A 680 13.89 -31.13 -10.79
N TRP A 681 14.72 -30.28 -10.17
CA TRP A 681 15.14 -29.02 -10.77
C TRP A 681 15.94 -29.21 -12.09
N PHE A 682 15.68 -28.32 -13.05
CA PHE A 682 16.10 -28.52 -14.43
C PHE A 682 17.60 -28.27 -14.67
N GLY A 683 18.24 -27.42 -13.86
CA GLY A 683 19.67 -27.11 -14.00
C GLY A 683 20.61 -28.30 -13.73
N ALA A 684 20.14 -29.37 -13.09
CA ALA A 684 20.89 -30.63 -13.02
C ALA A 684 21.09 -31.31 -14.40
N LYS A 685 20.22 -31.01 -15.38
CA LYS A 685 20.24 -31.58 -16.74
C LYS A 685 20.88 -30.65 -17.78
N LYS A 686 21.02 -29.37 -17.48
CA LYS A 686 21.73 -28.37 -18.28
C LYS A 686 22.55 -27.48 -17.34
N PRO A 687 23.84 -27.79 -17.08
CA PRO A 687 24.70 -26.84 -16.39
C PRO A 687 24.85 -25.60 -17.29
N SER A 688 24.06 -24.55 -17.04
CA SER A 688 24.25 -23.27 -17.73
C SER A 688 25.60 -22.71 -17.27
N PRO A 689 26.55 -22.47 -18.19
CA PRO A 689 27.93 -22.15 -17.81
C PRO A 689 28.13 -20.70 -17.37
N GLN A 690 27.07 -19.88 -17.26
CA GLN A 690 27.23 -18.43 -17.07
C GLN A 690 26.97 -17.94 -15.64
N TYR A 691 26.14 -18.60 -14.82
CA TYR A 691 25.85 -18.19 -13.43
C TYR A 691 25.55 -19.38 -12.51
N PRO A 692 26.08 -19.42 -11.26
CA PRO A 692 25.81 -20.51 -10.33
C PRO A 692 24.38 -20.44 -9.78
N ILE A 693 23.60 -21.51 -9.97
CA ILE A 693 22.27 -21.69 -9.36
C ILE A 693 22.49 -22.23 -7.94
N THR A 694 22.37 -21.35 -6.95
CA THR A 694 22.77 -21.62 -5.57
C THR A 694 21.65 -22.22 -4.72
N SER A 695 20.39 -22.05 -5.11
CA SER A 695 19.25 -22.68 -4.43
C SER A 695 19.16 -24.20 -4.64
N LYS A 696 19.76 -24.73 -5.71
CA LYS A 696 19.60 -26.13 -6.16
C LYS A 696 18.12 -26.53 -6.27
N GLY A 697 17.28 -25.60 -6.75
CA GLY A 697 15.85 -25.82 -6.99
C GLY A 697 14.92 -25.57 -5.80
N ILE A 698 15.46 -25.09 -4.66
CA ILE A 698 14.65 -24.72 -3.50
C ILE A 698 14.08 -23.30 -3.68
N ALA A 699 12.75 -23.18 -3.64
CA ALA A 699 12.02 -21.94 -3.85
C ALA A 699 11.95 -21.04 -2.61
N ALA A 700 11.87 -21.62 -1.41
CA ALA A 700 11.81 -20.87 -0.16
C ALA A 700 12.30 -21.70 1.03
N TYR A 701 12.69 -21.00 2.10
CA TYR A 701 13.21 -21.55 3.35
C TYR A 701 12.48 -20.89 4.51
N ALA A 702 11.94 -21.69 5.43
CA ALA A 702 11.23 -21.21 6.61
C ALA A 702 11.74 -21.91 7.87
N TRP A 703 12.01 -21.13 8.91
CA TRP A 703 12.60 -21.57 10.17
C TRP A 703 11.63 -21.41 11.31
N ASP A 704 11.59 -22.40 12.19
CA ASP A 704 10.86 -22.41 13.45
C ASP A 704 11.84 -22.91 14.52
N PHE A 705 12.33 -21.98 15.34
CA PHE A 705 13.41 -22.17 16.31
C PHE A 705 12.91 -22.62 17.68
N ASN A 706 11.63 -22.33 18.00
CA ASN A 706 11.00 -22.69 19.27
C ASN A 706 10.06 -23.93 19.16
N ASN A 707 9.81 -24.40 17.94
CA ASN A 707 8.91 -25.48 17.58
C ASN A 707 7.44 -25.26 18.02
N ASP A 708 6.97 -24.00 17.99
CA ASP A 708 5.58 -23.64 18.32
C ASP A 708 4.60 -23.83 17.14
N GLY A 709 5.13 -24.14 15.96
CA GLY A 709 4.33 -24.34 14.74
C GLY A 709 4.13 -23.08 13.89
N LYS A 710 4.65 -21.92 14.31
CA LYS A 710 4.79 -20.71 13.50
C LYS A 710 6.24 -20.60 13.00
N PHE A 711 6.43 -20.05 11.80
CA PHE A 711 7.77 -19.74 11.32
C PHE A 711 8.24 -18.42 11.92
N ASP A 712 9.40 -18.46 12.57
CA ASP A 712 10.09 -17.33 13.19
C ASP A 712 10.86 -16.51 12.15
N ASP A 713 11.41 -17.16 11.11
CA ASP A 713 12.21 -16.47 10.10
C ASP A 713 12.23 -17.19 8.73
N PHE A 714 12.68 -16.48 7.69
CA PHE A 714 12.76 -16.94 6.31
C PHE A 714 14.09 -16.53 5.68
N GLY A 715 14.79 -17.49 5.07
CA GLY A 715 16.09 -17.24 4.49
C GLY A 715 16.91 -18.52 4.38
N ARG A 716 17.82 -18.58 3.41
CA ARG A 716 18.72 -19.73 3.27
C ARG A 716 19.73 -19.78 4.42
N GLN A 717 20.30 -18.64 4.81
CA GLN A 717 21.09 -18.50 6.03
C GLN A 717 20.39 -17.52 6.97
N VAL A 718 20.32 -17.91 8.25
CA VAL A 718 19.64 -17.14 9.31
C VAL A 718 20.47 -17.21 10.58
N THR A 719 20.57 -16.11 11.32
CA THR A 719 21.14 -16.10 12.67
C THR A 719 20.04 -15.86 13.69
N HIS A 720 19.90 -16.78 14.66
CA HIS A 720 18.87 -16.69 15.69
C HIS A 720 19.49 -16.63 17.09
N GLN A 721 19.00 -15.69 17.91
CA GLN A 721 19.40 -15.49 19.29
C GLN A 721 18.44 -16.24 20.24
N PHE A 722 18.92 -17.30 20.87
CA PHE A 722 18.12 -18.07 21.83
C PHE A 722 18.08 -17.40 23.20
N GLY A 723 16.91 -17.37 23.83
CA GLY A 723 16.76 -16.82 25.19
C GLY A 723 17.38 -17.68 26.30
N LYS A 724 17.65 -18.97 26.04
CA LYS A 724 18.18 -19.91 27.05
C LYS A 724 19.20 -20.88 26.43
N ALA A 725 20.25 -21.21 27.19
CA ALA A 725 21.12 -22.33 26.87
C ALA A 725 20.38 -23.66 27.04
N GLY A 726 20.73 -24.68 26.25
CA GLY A 726 20.07 -25.97 26.27
C GLY A 726 19.98 -26.61 24.88
N THR A 727 19.28 -27.73 24.79
CA THR A 727 18.97 -28.35 23.50
C THR A 727 17.63 -27.82 23.01
N HIS A 728 17.62 -27.23 21.82
CA HIS A 728 16.42 -26.69 21.18
C HIS A 728 16.08 -27.50 19.94
N ASN A 729 14.79 -27.73 19.70
CA ASN A 729 14.34 -28.41 18.50
C ASN A 729 14.12 -27.36 17.42
N VAL A 730 15.04 -27.30 16.45
CA VAL A 730 14.96 -26.36 15.33
C VAL A 730 14.37 -27.07 14.13
N LYS A 731 13.35 -26.46 13.54
CA LYS A 731 12.62 -26.94 12.39
C LYS A 731 12.95 -26.07 11.17
N LEU A 732 13.41 -26.72 10.10
CA LEU A 732 13.54 -26.13 8.77
C LEU A 732 12.47 -26.71 7.85
N GLN A 733 11.70 -25.88 7.18
CA GLN A 733 10.86 -26.26 6.04
C GLN A 733 11.41 -25.64 4.76
N VAL A 734 11.57 -26.45 3.72
CA VAL A 734 11.95 -25.99 2.38
C VAL A 734 10.88 -26.33 1.36
N PHE A 735 10.70 -25.48 0.37
CA PHE A 735 9.71 -25.61 -0.71
C PHE A 735 10.42 -25.79 -2.05
N ASP A 736 9.87 -26.64 -2.94
CA ASP A 736 10.32 -26.73 -4.33
C ASP A 736 9.48 -25.83 -5.27
N SER A 737 9.78 -25.85 -6.57
CA SER A 737 9.03 -25.09 -7.60
C SER A 737 7.55 -25.51 -7.76
N GLN A 738 7.15 -26.67 -7.24
CA GLN A 738 5.76 -27.09 -7.21
C GLN A 738 5.05 -26.72 -5.91
N GLY A 739 5.77 -26.10 -4.96
CA GLY A 739 5.27 -25.78 -3.64
C GLY A 739 5.20 -26.98 -2.70
N THR A 740 5.77 -28.13 -3.07
CA THR A 740 5.87 -29.27 -2.15
C THR A 740 6.87 -28.93 -1.07
N ALA A 741 6.43 -29.05 0.18
CA ALA A 741 7.24 -28.72 1.34
C ALA A 741 7.84 -29.97 1.98
N LYS A 742 9.10 -29.89 2.42
CA LYS A 742 9.70 -30.90 3.31
C LYS A 742 10.26 -30.25 4.56
N THR A 743 9.91 -30.84 5.70
CA THR A 743 10.37 -30.41 7.01
C THR A 743 11.48 -31.32 7.54
N LEU A 744 12.51 -30.71 8.12
CA LEU A 744 13.55 -31.35 8.92
C LEU A 744 13.51 -30.76 10.33
N LEU A 745 13.28 -31.62 11.33
CA LEU A 745 13.46 -31.28 12.75
C LEU A 745 14.81 -31.79 13.22
N LYS A 746 15.62 -30.93 13.83
CA LYS A 746 16.93 -31.30 14.35
C LYS A 746 17.16 -30.65 15.72
N ALA A 747 17.61 -31.45 16.67
CA ALA A 747 18.04 -30.96 17.98
C ALA A 747 19.37 -30.21 17.85
N VAL A 748 19.41 -28.98 18.32
CA VAL A 748 20.55 -28.07 18.25
C VAL A 748 20.96 -27.70 19.67
N LYS A 749 22.19 -28.03 20.04
CA LYS A 749 22.74 -27.70 21.36
C LYS A 749 23.23 -26.26 21.37
N VAL A 750 22.60 -25.42 22.16
CA VAL A 750 22.96 -24.03 22.39
C VAL A 750 23.72 -23.95 23.72
N GLU A 751 24.97 -23.47 23.65
CA GLU A 751 25.83 -23.27 24.81
C GLU A 751 26.30 -21.81 24.83
N PRO A 752 26.47 -21.21 26.02
CA PRO A 752 27.12 -19.91 26.14
C PRO A 752 28.52 -19.96 25.52
N LYS A 753 28.78 -19.10 24.54
CA LYS A 753 30.12 -18.87 23.99
C LYS A 753 30.52 -17.40 24.12
N ALA A 754 31.82 -17.17 24.18
CA ALA A 754 32.36 -15.82 24.07
C ALA A 754 31.91 -15.18 22.75
N TYR A 755 31.62 -13.90 22.78
CA TYR A 755 31.26 -13.14 21.59
C TYR A 755 32.52 -12.92 20.72
N PRO A 756 32.53 -13.40 19.45
CA PRO A 756 33.66 -13.20 18.56
C PRO A 756 33.79 -11.72 18.16
N ASN A 757 34.86 -11.36 17.44
CA ASN A 757 34.92 -10.00 16.90
C ASN A 757 33.85 -9.81 15.82
N VAL A 758 33.01 -8.79 15.99
CA VAL A 758 31.99 -8.44 14.98
C VAL A 758 32.60 -7.80 13.72
N PHE A 759 33.70 -7.06 13.82
CA PHE A 759 34.28 -6.32 12.70
C PHE A 759 35.12 -7.21 11.78
N LYS A 760 34.87 -7.12 10.47
CA LYS A 760 35.55 -7.92 9.43
C LYS A 760 36.76 -7.17 8.90
N ASN A 761 37.85 -7.86 8.57
CA ASN A 761 39.12 -7.26 8.13
C ASN A 761 39.65 -6.18 9.11
N SER A 762 39.52 -6.42 10.42
CA SER A 762 39.85 -5.47 11.48
C SER A 762 41.34 -5.09 11.58
N SER A 763 42.23 -5.88 10.98
CA SER A 763 43.67 -5.61 10.88
C SER A 763 44.08 -5.00 9.55
N PHE A 764 43.13 -4.71 8.65
CA PHE A 764 43.38 -4.11 7.33
C PHE A 764 44.44 -4.86 6.50
N SER A 765 44.56 -6.17 6.71
CA SER A 765 45.55 -7.03 6.07
C SER A 765 45.09 -7.56 4.71
N ASN A 766 43.77 -7.55 4.42
CA ASN A 766 43.23 -7.85 3.10
C ASN A 766 43.46 -6.66 2.14
N THR A 767 43.77 -6.95 0.88
CA THR A 767 44.02 -5.99 -0.21
C THR A 767 42.75 -5.40 -0.85
N GLU A 768 41.55 -5.92 -0.57
CA GLU A 768 40.26 -5.41 -1.06
C GLU A 768 40.11 -3.90 -0.86
N LYS A 769 39.75 -3.10 -1.87
CA LYS A 769 39.67 -1.63 -1.76
C LYS A 769 38.70 -1.18 -0.63
N PHE A 770 38.98 -0.04 0.01
CA PHE A 770 37.99 0.61 0.87
C PHE A 770 36.76 1.01 0.06
N LEU A 771 35.58 0.86 0.66
CA LEU A 771 34.32 1.30 0.11
C LEU A 771 34.25 2.83 0.10
N GLY A 772 33.45 3.39 -0.81
CA GLY A 772 33.14 4.80 -0.81
C GLY A 772 32.26 5.18 0.38
N ILE A 773 32.33 6.43 0.79
CA ILE A 773 31.64 6.97 1.97
C ILE A 773 30.11 6.82 1.95
N TRP A 774 29.48 6.77 0.77
CA TRP A 774 28.03 6.61 0.60
C TRP A 774 27.54 5.19 0.91
N GLN A 775 28.47 4.24 1.07
CA GLN A 775 28.20 2.83 1.41
C GLN A 775 28.20 2.60 2.94
N GLY A 776 28.14 3.66 3.75
CA GLY A 776 28.04 3.60 5.21
C GLY A 776 26.63 3.30 5.73
N ASN A 777 25.85 2.46 5.06
CA ASN A 777 24.43 2.28 5.35
C ASN A 777 24.07 0.79 5.60
N SER A 778 22.82 0.55 6.00
CA SER A 778 22.30 -0.78 6.32
C SER A 778 22.35 -1.79 5.16
N GLN A 779 22.15 -1.35 3.91
CA GLN A 779 22.23 -2.23 2.71
C GLN A 779 23.65 -2.75 2.46
N TRP A 780 24.65 -1.90 2.69
CA TRP A 780 26.07 -2.23 2.50
C TRP A 780 26.74 -2.82 3.74
N SER A 781 25.95 -3.17 4.76
CA SER A 781 26.43 -3.91 5.92
C SER A 781 27.21 -5.16 5.51
N ASP A 782 28.27 -5.47 6.26
CA ASP A 782 29.13 -6.62 6.05
C ASP A 782 29.96 -6.65 4.75
N LYS A 783 29.87 -5.62 3.89
CA LYS A 783 30.60 -5.57 2.61
C LYS A 783 32.03 -5.02 2.70
N GLY A 784 32.41 -4.39 3.81
CA GLY A 784 33.77 -3.85 3.99
C GLY A 784 33.83 -2.60 4.84
N TRP A 785 34.96 -1.90 4.77
CA TRP A 785 35.19 -0.61 5.44
C TRP A 785 35.00 0.53 4.46
N PHE A 786 34.13 1.48 4.76
CA PHE A 786 33.97 2.72 4.00
C PHE A 786 34.98 3.76 4.46
N ALA A 787 35.51 4.56 3.54
CA ALA A 787 36.50 5.57 3.85
C ALA A 787 36.47 6.77 2.90
N THR A 788 36.96 7.91 3.35
CA THR A 788 37.26 9.06 2.47
C THR A 788 38.47 8.76 1.59
N ASP A 789 38.59 9.46 0.45
CA ASP A 789 39.63 9.20 -0.57
C ASP A 789 41.06 9.38 -0.04
N GLY A 790 41.26 10.19 1.02
CA GLY A 790 42.56 10.37 1.65
C GLY A 790 43.01 9.20 2.53
N VAL A 791 42.14 8.23 2.82
CA VAL A 791 42.49 7.04 3.61
C VAL A 791 43.21 6.02 2.74
N ARG A 792 44.39 5.59 3.18
CA ARG A 792 45.21 4.60 2.48
C ARG A 792 45.67 3.49 3.41
N ARG A 793 46.08 2.36 2.84
CA ARG A 793 46.69 1.28 3.63
C ARG A 793 48.19 1.44 3.72
N SER A 794 48.75 1.10 4.88
CA SER A 794 50.19 0.91 5.04
C SER A 794 50.62 -0.42 4.43
N SER A 795 51.92 -0.54 4.10
CA SER A 795 52.52 -1.79 3.62
C SER A 795 52.51 -2.91 4.67
N SER A 796 52.32 -2.57 5.95
CA SER A 796 52.32 -3.50 7.09
C SER A 796 50.92 -3.85 7.63
N GLY A 797 49.83 -3.38 7.00
CA GLY A 797 48.45 -3.69 7.39
C GLY A 797 47.87 -2.75 8.46
N SER A 798 47.64 -1.48 8.11
CA SER A 798 46.90 -0.51 8.94
C SER A 798 46.23 0.54 8.04
N ALA A 799 45.13 1.15 8.50
CA ALA A 799 44.51 2.28 7.81
C ALA A 799 45.19 3.59 8.23
N ILE A 800 45.72 4.36 7.28
CA ILE A 800 46.31 5.68 7.51
C ILE A 800 45.29 6.73 7.10
N LEU A 801 44.96 7.62 8.03
CA LEU A 801 43.96 8.67 7.86
C LEU A 801 44.59 10.06 7.65
N SER A 802 45.89 10.23 7.89
CA SER A 802 46.55 11.51 7.56
C SER A 802 47.04 11.53 6.11
N LYS A 803 46.84 12.67 5.45
CA LYS A 803 47.35 12.98 4.12
C LYS A 803 47.63 14.47 4.03
N VAL A 804 48.86 14.81 3.66
CA VAL A 804 49.29 16.20 3.55
C VAL A 804 48.36 16.96 2.60
N GLY A 805 47.82 18.09 3.07
CA GLY A 805 46.86 18.92 2.34
C GLY A 805 45.38 18.57 2.55
N ASP A 806 45.05 17.39 3.06
CA ASP A 806 43.67 17.01 3.38
C ASP A 806 43.34 17.41 4.83
N TRP A 807 42.28 18.21 5.02
CA TRP A 807 41.89 18.68 6.35
C TRP A 807 41.46 17.57 7.31
N GLY A 808 40.83 16.50 6.80
CA GLY A 808 40.40 15.40 7.64
C GLY A 808 39.97 14.21 6.80
N ASN A 809 40.00 13.03 7.41
CA ASN A 809 39.64 11.77 6.78
C ASN A 809 38.90 10.88 7.76
N THR A 810 38.07 10.00 7.20
CA THR A 810 37.21 9.13 7.98
C THR A 810 37.25 7.72 7.46
N ILE A 811 37.21 6.76 8.38
CA ILE A 811 37.03 5.35 8.07
C ILE A 811 35.97 4.74 9.01
N GLY A 812 35.14 3.84 8.51
CA GLY A 812 34.17 3.13 9.32
C GLY A 812 33.71 1.82 8.70
N GLN A 813 32.91 1.06 9.44
CA GLN A 813 32.30 -0.18 8.99
C GLN A 813 30.91 -0.32 9.61
N VAL A 814 29.96 -0.74 8.79
CA VAL A 814 28.63 -1.20 9.23
C VAL A 814 28.64 -2.72 9.20
N VAL A 815 28.22 -3.34 10.30
CA VAL A 815 28.05 -4.79 10.41
C VAL A 815 26.61 -5.12 10.75
N GLN A 816 26.06 -6.14 10.09
CA GLN A 816 24.79 -6.72 10.49
C GLN A 816 25.06 -7.62 11.69
N ASN A 817 24.37 -7.36 12.79
CA ASN A 817 24.59 -8.01 14.07
C ASN A 817 23.42 -8.89 14.49
N ASP A 818 22.20 -8.65 14.01
CA ASP A 818 21.00 -9.47 14.29
C ASP A 818 20.84 -9.79 15.79
N ASN A 819 21.10 -8.79 16.64
CA ASN A 819 21.02 -8.91 18.10
C ASN A 819 21.96 -9.97 18.72
N VAL A 820 22.98 -10.45 17.99
CA VAL A 820 23.96 -11.45 18.46
C VAL A 820 24.71 -10.92 19.67
N HIS A 821 25.36 -9.76 19.57
CA HIS A 821 26.13 -9.19 20.68
C HIS A 821 25.22 -8.48 21.68
N GLN A 822 25.17 -8.97 22.92
CA GLN A 822 24.29 -8.46 23.99
C GLN A 822 25.08 -8.15 25.27
N GLY A 823 24.53 -7.29 26.12
CA GLY A 823 25.10 -6.96 27.43
C GLY A 823 26.47 -6.30 27.36
N LYS A 824 27.30 -6.51 28.39
CA LYS A 824 28.63 -5.88 28.49
C LYS A 824 29.62 -6.52 27.52
N GLN A 825 30.20 -5.69 26.66
CA GLN A 825 31.24 -6.03 25.69
C GLN A 825 32.47 -5.14 25.90
N THR A 826 33.60 -5.53 25.33
CA THR A 826 34.85 -4.76 25.31
C THR A 826 35.17 -4.34 23.88
N LEU A 827 35.11 -3.04 23.65
CA LEU A 827 35.64 -2.39 22.45
C LEU A 827 37.14 -2.20 22.62
N SER A 828 37.94 -2.66 21.67
CA SER A 828 39.39 -2.54 21.63
C SER A 828 39.87 -2.05 20.26
N PHE A 829 40.84 -1.14 20.22
CA PHE A 829 41.44 -0.69 18.96
C PHE A 829 42.84 -0.12 19.21
N ARG A 830 43.70 -0.14 18.18
CA ARG A 830 45.00 0.51 18.18
C ARG A 830 44.93 1.78 17.36
N LEU A 831 45.37 2.89 17.95
CA LEU A 831 45.39 4.19 17.30
C LEU A 831 46.80 4.79 17.41
N LYS A 832 47.24 5.45 16.35
CA LYS A 832 48.41 6.33 16.29
C LYS A 832 47.91 7.74 15.99
N ASN A 833 48.41 8.73 16.73
CA ASN A 833 48.09 10.14 16.51
C ASN A 833 49.35 10.97 16.81
N LEU A 834 50.12 11.31 15.77
CA LEU A 834 51.31 12.16 15.86
C LEU A 834 51.02 13.51 15.25
N GLU A 835 51.48 14.55 15.95
CA GLU A 835 51.34 15.95 15.56
C GLU A 835 52.56 16.45 14.81
N GLY A 836 52.33 17.08 13.65
CA GLY A 836 53.37 17.73 12.83
C GLY A 836 53.44 19.25 13.02
N SER A 837 52.44 19.88 13.63
CA SER A 837 52.35 21.33 13.84
C SER A 837 52.47 21.73 15.30
N ASP A 838 53.29 22.75 15.58
CA ASP A 838 53.42 23.35 16.91
C ASP A 838 52.25 24.28 17.29
N LYS A 839 51.24 24.44 16.42
CA LYS A 839 50.10 25.35 16.62
C LYS A 839 48.89 24.60 17.20
N PRO A 840 48.44 24.93 18.44
CA PRO A 840 47.37 24.19 19.11
C PRO A 840 46.03 24.11 18.36
N TRP A 841 45.67 25.14 17.58
CA TRP A 841 44.41 25.14 16.81
C TRP A 841 44.46 24.27 15.55
N LEU A 842 45.66 23.86 15.11
CA LEU A 842 45.90 22.89 14.04
C LEU A 842 46.14 21.47 14.56
N ALA A 843 46.07 21.28 15.88
CA ALA A 843 46.31 19.98 16.49
C ALA A 843 45.38 18.90 15.92
N ASN A 844 45.95 17.77 15.51
CA ASN A 844 45.23 16.59 15.05
C ASN A 844 44.19 16.19 16.10
N GLU A 845 42.95 16.03 15.67
CA GLU A 845 41.85 15.58 16.52
C GLU A 845 41.24 14.31 15.95
N VAL A 846 41.18 13.25 16.75
CA VAL A 846 40.67 11.95 16.33
C VAL A 846 39.49 11.54 17.20
N LYS A 847 38.30 11.51 16.62
CA LYS A 847 37.07 11.05 17.27
C LYS A 847 36.75 9.62 16.88
N VAL A 848 36.53 8.76 17.87
CA VAL A 848 36.15 7.35 17.71
C VAL A 848 34.72 7.15 18.23
N GLU A 849 33.86 6.55 17.42
CA GLU A 849 32.44 6.36 17.70
C GLU A 849 32.02 4.90 17.45
N LEU A 850 31.14 4.38 18.31
CA LEU A 850 30.42 3.11 18.11
C LEU A 850 28.93 3.37 18.33
N TRP A 851 28.12 3.01 17.34
CA TRP A 851 26.67 3.12 17.38
C TRP A 851 26.03 1.73 17.31
N GLY A 852 24.98 1.53 18.11
CA GLY A 852 24.00 0.46 17.92
C GLY A 852 22.77 1.02 17.20
N VAL A 853 22.29 0.33 16.18
CA VAL A 853 21.18 0.81 15.34
C VAL A 853 20.20 -0.34 15.09
N ASP A 854 18.92 -0.09 15.34
CA ASP A 854 17.80 -0.97 14.99
C ASP A 854 17.01 -0.34 13.84
N GLY A 855 16.64 -1.14 12.85
CA GLY A 855 16.02 -0.64 11.63
C GLY A 855 16.99 -0.06 10.59
N GLN A 856 16.41 0.45 9.51
CA GLN A 856 17.17 0.90 8.32
C GLN A 856 17.80 2.27 8.54
N PHE A 857 19.06 2.41 8.11
CA PHE A 857 19.77 3.67 8.21
C PHE A 857 20.74 3.92 7.05
N GLY A 858 20.99 5.21 6.81
CA GLY A 858 22.07 5.75 6.02
C GLY A 858 23.06 6.51 6.90
N HIS A 859 24.29 6.72 6.41
CA HIS A 859 25.29 7.52 7.12
C HIS A 859 26.28 8.15 6.15
N LEU A 860 26.69 9.39 6.44
CA LEU A 860 27.79 10.07 5.75
C LEU A 860 28.82 10.56 6.78
N PRO A 861 30.12 10.60 6.42
CA PRO A 861 31.19 10.96 7.36
C PRO A 861 31.03 12.28 8.10
N TRP A 862 30.41 13.29 7.46
CA TRP A 862 30.19 14.62 8.04
C TRP A 862 28.94 14.70 8.93
N GLU A 863 28.11 13.65 8.98
CA GLU A 863 26.96 13.62 9.90
C GLU A 863 27.45 13.56 11.35
N GLU A 864 27.28 14.66 12.07
CA GLU A 864 27.65 14.74 13.49
C GLU A 864 26.65 13.99 14.38
N SER A 865 25.41 13.84 13.92
CA SER A 865 24.35 13.17 14.67
C SER A 865 24.43 11.64 14.66
N GLY A 866 25.29 11.07 13.80
CA GLY A 866 25.43 9.62 13.57
C GLY A 866 24.46 9.08 12.50
N PRO A 867 24.25 7.75 12.46
CA PRO A 867 23.38 7.05 11.50
C PRO A 867 21.98 7.67 11.41
N ILE A 868 21.46 8.03 10.25
CA ILE A 868 20.12 8.63 10.09
C ILE A 868 19.12 7.62 9.53
N GLN A 869 17.85 7.73 9.94
CA GLN A 869 16.80 6.86 9.38
C GLN A 869 16.70 7.09 7.88
N VAL A 870 16.67 6.00 7.12
CA VAL A 870 16.34 5.98 5.69
C VAL A 870 15.15 5.06 5.48
N GLY A 871 14.36 5.38 4.46
CA GLY A 871 13.18 4.61 4.13
C GLY A 871 12.08 4.61 5.19
N THR A 872 11.34 3.50 5.20
CA THR A 872 9.96 3.44 5.70
C THR A 872 9.83 2.81 7.08
N LEU A 873 10.82 2.00 7.46
CA LEU A 873 10.85 1.30 8.73
C LEU A 873 11.34 2.25 9.83
N PRO A 874 10.71 2.25 11.02
CA PRO A 874 11.22 2.97 12.17
C PRO A 874 12.68 2.60 12.44
N MET A 875 13.51 3.59 12.76
CA MET A 875 14.87 3.37 13.19
C MET A 875 15.11 3.97 14.57
N SER A 876 15.84 3.24 15.40
CA SER A 876 16.43 3.75 16.64
C SER A 876 17.93 3.59 16.63
N ARG A 877 18.63 4.55 17.23
CA ARG A 877 20.09 4.52 17.37
C ARG A 877 20.51 4.85 18.79
N THR A 878 21.58 4.22 19.24
CA THR A 878 22.21 4.48 20.52
C THR A 878 23.70 4.70 20.31
N LEU A 879 24.22 5.81 20.82
CA LEU A 879 25.65 6.04 20.90
C LEU A 879 26.23 5.21 22.05
N LEU A 880 26.94 4.13 21.72
CA LEU A 880 27.49 3.17 22.69
C LEU A 880 28.86 3.60 23.20
N TYR A 881 29.64 4.29 22.37
CA TYR A 881 30.94 4.81 22.72
C TYR A 881 31.26 6.05 21.90
N GLN A 882 31.81 7.08 22.56
CA GLN A 882 32.45 8.21 21.89
C GLN A 882 33.66 8.65 22.71
N LYS A 883 34.79 8.86 22.03
CA LYS A 883 35.96 9.50 22.64
C LYS A 883 36.77 10.26 21.60
N THR A 884 37.23 11.44 21.99
CA THR A 884 38.16 12.27 21.20
C THR A 884 39.57 12.19 21.75
N PHE A 885 40.56 12.09 20.87
CA PHE A 885 42.00 12.06 21.16
C PHE A 885 42.68 13.21 20.42
N GLY A 886 43.71 13.81 21.02
CA GLY A 886 44.39 14.99 20.45
C GLY A 886 43.67 16.30 20.74
N GLY A 887 43.64 17.22 19.78
CA GLY A 887 43.08 18.58 19.92
C GLY A 887 43.95 19.52 20.76
N GLU A 888 43.41 20.67 21.16
CA GLU A 888 44.14 21.73 21.89
C GLU A 888 44.78 21.26 23.20
N GLN A 889 44.27 20.17 23.79
CA GLN A 889 44.73 19.59 25.05
C GLN A 889 45.92 18.61 24.90
N GLY A 890 46.33 18.26 23.67
CA GLY A 890 47.63 17.63 23.40
C GLY A 890 47.81 16.16 23.82
N ASN A 891 46.94 15.25 23.37
CA ASN A 891 47.04 13.80 23.65
C ASN A 891 47.54 13.01 22.42
N PHE A 892 48.82 13.19 22.06
CA PHE A 892 49.48 12.53 20.93
C PHE A 892 50.31 11.32 21.38
N PHE A 893 50.38 10.29 20.54
CA PHE A 893 51.06 9.02 20.86
C PHE A 893 51.39 8.22 19.60
N ASP A 894 52.52 7.50 19.66
CA ASP A 894 52.85 6.47 18.67
C ASP A 894 52.27 5.12 19.13
N TRP A 895 51.29 4.61 18.38
CA TRP A 895 50.58 3.35 18.61
C TRP A 895 50.22 3.02 20.07
N LYS A 896 48.98 3.33 20.46
CA LYS A 896 48.41 2.96 21.75
C LYS A 896 47.16 2.09 21.58
N THR A 897 47.03 1.06 22.41
CA THR A 897 45.83 0.23 22.49
C THR A 897 44.85 0.84 23.47
N PHE A 898 43.60 1.00 23.05
CA PHE A 898 42.50 1.47 23.88
C PHE A 898 41.53 0.33 24.12
N ASN A 899 41.02 0.23 25.34
CA ASN A 899 39.97 -0.70 25.72
C ASN A 899 38.86 0.08 26.42
N ALA A 900 37.61 -0.19 26.07
CA ALA A 900 36.44 0.42 26.66
C ALA A 900 35.33 -0.63 26.86
N ASN A 901 34.66 -0.57 28.00
CA ASN A 901 33.46 -1.37 28.23
C ASN A 901 32.26 -0.65 27.64
N VAL A 902 31.50 -1.34 26.80
CA VAL A 902 30.26 -0.85 26.21
C VAL A 902 29.13 -1.81 26.58
N ASN A 903 27.92 -1.31 26.80
CA ASN A 903 26.77 -2.14 27.13
C ASN A 903 25.78 -2.12 25.97
N LEU A 904 25.60 -3.26 25.31
CA LEU A 904 24.71 -3.41 24.17
C LEU A 904 23.28 -3.76 24.58
N GLY A 905 22.98 -3.93 25.88
CA GLY A 905 21.63 -4.28 26.32
C GLY A 905 21.16 -5.62 25.72
N ASP A 906 20.05 -5.60 24.99
CA ASP A 906 19.50 -6.77 24.30
C ASP A 906 20.06 -6.96 22.88
N GLY A 907 21.06 -6.15 22.49
CA GLY A 907 21.66 -6.17 21.16
C GLY A 907 21.05 -5.12 20.23
N TYR A 908 21.58 -5.09 19.00
CA TYR A 908 21.10 -4.24 17.92
C TYR A 908 21.09 -4.99 16.60
N ASP A 909 20.24 -4.58 15.65
CA ASP A 909 20.24 -5.11 14.28
C ASP A 909 21.58 -4.85 13.58
N TYR A 910 22.15 -3.65 13.79
CA TYR A 910 23.43 -3.24 13.22
C TYR A 910 24.35 -2.59 14.26
N LEU A 911 25.65 -2.72 14.03
CA LEU A 911 26.66 -1.92 14.71
C LEU A 911 27.45 -1.10 13.68
N MET A 912 27.64 0.19 13.96
CA MET A 912 28.47 1.07 13.13
C MET A 912 29.64 1.61 13.95
N PHE A 913 30.86 1.27 13.54
CA PHE A 913 32.08 1.83 14.09
C PHE A 913 32.69 2.84 13.13
N GLN A 914 33.16 3.97 13.65
CA GLN A 914 33.76 5.03 12.85
C GLN A 914 34.90 5.74 13.59
N VAL A 915 35.92 6.13 12.83
CA VAL A 915 36.99 7.02 13.26
C VAL A 915 37.05 8.20 12.32
N LYS A 916 36.89 9.40 12.87
CA LYS A 916 37.01 10.68 12.16
C LYS A 916 38.29 11.37 12.63
N ALA A 917 39.22 11.60 11.71
CA ALA A 917 40.42 12.36 11.97
C ALA A 917 40.27 13.74 11.32
N ASP A 918 40.44 14.79 12.10
CA ASP A 918 40.37 16.18 11.69
C ASP A 918 41.71 16.88 11.94
N LYS A 919 41.96 17.94 11.18
CA LYS A 919 43.18 18.74 11.16
C LYS A 919 44.46 17.95 10.85
N THR A 920 44.37 16.87 10.06
CA THR A 920 45.51 15.97 9.75
C THR A 920 46.31 16.34 8.49
N ARG A 921 46.46 17.63 8.24
CA ARG A 921 46.90 18.17 6.93
C ARG A 921 48.38 18.50 6.88
N ASP A 922 49.03 18.63 8.03
CA ASP A 922 50.36 19.21 8.16
C ASP A 922 51.44 18.15 7.90
N ALA A 923 52.61 18.62 7.42
CA ALA A 923 53.74 17.73 7.18
C ALA A 923 54.26 17.19 8.51
N GLY A 924 54.15 15.88 8.74
CA GLY A 924 54.50 15.23 10.00
C GLY A 924 53.31 14.59 10.72
N ASP A 925 52.08 14.94 10.33
CA ASP A 925 50.87 14.33 10.87
C ASP A 925 50.78 12.84 10.51
N VAL A 926 50.66 12.00 11.53
CA VAL A 926 50.44 10.56 11.34
C VAL A 926 49.29 10.08 12.20
N VAL A 927 48.13 9.94 11.56
CA VAL A 927 46.96 9.28 12.15
C VAL A 927 46.76 7.92 11.50
N ALA A 928 46.72 6.85 12.30
CA ALA A 928 46.50 5.50 11.78
C ALA A 928 45.71 4.62 12.75
N LEU A 929 44.87 3.73 12.20
CA LEU A 929 44.00 2.81 12.91
C LEU A 929 44.35 1.36 12.56
N ASP A 930 44.32 0.48 13.57
CA ASP A 930 44.56 -0.94 13.41
C ASP A 930 43.82 -1.75 14.50
N ASN A 931 43.58 -3.04 14.23
CA ASN A 931 43.07 -4.04 15.18
C ASN A 931 41.78 -3.65 15.91
N VAL A 932 40.75 -3.22 15.19
CA VAL A 932 39.44 -2.87 15.76
C VAL A 932 38.66 -4.12 16.16
N ARG A 933 38.31 -4.25 17.43
CA ARG A 933 37.61 -5.41 17.97
C ARG A 933 36.46 -5.03 18.88
N LEU A 934 35.34 -5.71 18.76
CA LEU A 934 34.30 -5.73 19.79
C LEU A 934 34.06 -7.18 20.17
N THR A 935 34.39 -7.54 21.41
CA THR A 935 34.33 -8.92 21.91
C THR A 935 33.79 -8.94 23.33
N GLY A 936 33.25 -10.06 23.79
CA GLY A 936 32.74 -10.19 25.15
C GLY A 936 32.89 -11.60 25.69
N ALA A 937 32.91 -11.71 27.01
CA ALA A 937 32.90 -13.00 27.69
C ALA A 937 31.60 -13.75 27.38
N ALA A 938 31.63 -15.08 27.52
CA ALA A 938 30.40 -15.86 27.46
C ALA A 938 29.42 -15.36 28.53
N PRO A 939 28.12 -15.22 28.22
CA PRO A 939 27.14 -14.83 29.21
C PRO A 939 27.19 -15.80 30.39
N THR A 940 27.31 -15.26 31.60
CA THR A 940 27.30 -16.09 32.81
C THR A 940 25.90 -16.65 32.98
N LEU A 941 25.81 -17.98 33.14
CA LEU A 941 24.57 -18.65 33.50
C LEU A 941 24.26 -18.32 34.96
N GLN A 942 23.81 -17.10 35.23
CA GLN A 942 23.03 -16.85 36.42
C GLN A 942 21.65 -17.48 36.18
N PRO A 943 21.12 -18.31 37.09
CA PRO A 943 19.70 -18.61 37.05
C PRO A 943 18.98 -17.27 37.15
N GLN A 944 18.38 -16.80 36.05
CA GLN A 944 17.53 -15.62 36.11
C GLN A 944 16.43 -15.91 37.13
N SER A 945 16.24 -15.00 38.09
CA SER A 945 15.03 -15.00 38.91
C SER A 945 13.83 -14.96 37.94
N PRO A 946 12.93 -15.94 37.98
CA PRO A 946 11.95 -16.20 36.92
C PRO A 946 10.80 -15.16 36.85
N THR A 947 10.93 -13.98 37.48
CA THR A 947 9.85 -13.01 37.66
C THR A 947 10.32 -11.57 37.47
N LYS A 948 9.66 -10.81 36.58
CA LYS A 948 9.92 -9.38 36.30
C LYS A 948 8.95 -8.49 37.07
N LEU A 949 9.29 -8.11 38.32
CA LEU A 949 8.47 -7.25 39.19
C LEU A 949 8.64 -5.77 38.81
N ILE A 950 7.59 -5.16 38.26
CA ILE A 950 7.64 -3.80 37.69
C ILE A 950 6.92 -2.73 38.54
N ALA A 951 6.12 -3.12 39.51
CA ALA A 951 5.58 -2.21 40.51
C ALA A 951 5.39 -2.96 41.82
N ALA A 952 5.79 -2.35 42.94
CA ALA A 952 5.61 -2.90 44.28
C ALA A 952 5.26 -1.78 45.26
N LEU A 953 3.96 -1.54 45.45
CA LEU A 953 3.41 -0.55 46.37
C LEU A 953 3.07 -1.22 47.70
N LYS A 954 3.97 -1.09 48.68
CA LYS A 954 3.78 -1.68 50.02
C LYS A 954 2.68 -1.04 50.85
N LEU A 955 2.21 0.15 50.47
CA LEU A 955 1.17 0.94 51.14
C LEU A 955 1.35 1.21 52.66
N ASN A 956 2.60 1.20 53.13
CA ASN A 956 2.95 1.39 54.55
C ASN A 956 3.28 2.84 54.94
N ALA A 957 3.01 3.82 54.07
CA ALA A 957 3.20 5.22 54.44
C ALA A 957 2.15 5.61 55.49
N LYS A 958 2.56 6.30 56.55
CA LYS A 958 1.65 6.72 57.63
C LYS A 958 1.01 8.09 57.39
N SER A 959 1.47 8.81 56.36
CA SER A 959 1.02 10.17 56.01
C SER A 959 1.46 10.52 54.58
N GLY A 960 0.93 11.64 54.04
CA GLY A 960 1.20 12.10 52.68
C GLY A 960 0.25 11.50 51.64
N LYS A 961 0.50 11.75 50.35
CA LYS A 961 -0.36 11.30 49.23
C LYS A 961 0.35 10.43 48.21
N ILE A 962 1.55 9.93 48.51
CA ILE A 962 2.36 9.12 47.57
C ILE A 962 2.51 7.69 48.10
N ALA A 963 2.07 6.72 47.30
CA ALA A 963 2.41 5.32 47.44
C ALA A 963 3.71 5.05 46.66
N ALA A 964 4.81 4.86 47.38
CA ALA A 964 6.12 4.64 46.77
C ALA A 964 6.19 3.26 46.08
N ASP A 965 6.80 3.23 44.90
CA ASP A 965 7.18 1.99 44.22
C ASP A 965 8.55 1.53 44.73
N SER A 966 8.61 0.29 45.20
CA SER A 966 9.84 -0.35 45.70
C SER A 966 10.41 -1.39 44.73
N SER A 967 9.86 -1.51 43.52
CA SER A 967 10.37 -2.39 42.48
C SER A 967 11.74 -1.93 41.95
N GLN A 968 12.58 -2.89 41.56
CA GLN A 968 13.91 -2.60 40.98
C GLN A 968 13.94 -2.73 39.45
N GLN A 969 12.93 -3.37 38.84
CA GLN A 969 12.87 -3.65 37.41
C GLN A 969 11.82 -2.81 36.67
N GLY A 970 11.01 -2.03 37.41
CA GLY A 970 10.03 -1.11 36.87
C GLY A 970 10.56 0.31 36.64
N ARG A 971 9.76 1.14 35.99
CA ARG A 971 10.08 2.57 35.75
C ARG A 971 9.60 3.50 36.88
N ASN A 972 9.71 3.07 38.13
CA ASN A 972 9.28 3.83 39.32
C ASN A 972 7.79 4.21 39.25
N ASN A 973 6.93 3.18 39.18
CA ASN A 973 5.49 3.27 38.99
C ASN A 973 4.76 3.66 40.29
N ARG A 974 5.17 4.76 40.93
CA ARG A 974 4.56 5.25 42.17
C ARG A 974 3.09 5.65 41.98
N GLY A 975 2.26 5.40 42.99
CA GLY A 975 0.87 5.80 43.03
C GLY A 975 0.63 7.14 43.73
N THR A 976 -0.39 7.89 43.30
CA THR A 976 -0.87 9.09 44.00
C THR A 976 -2.26 8.84 44.57
N LEU A 977 -2.46 9.05 45.87
CA LEU A 977 -3.76 9.01 46.51
C LEU A 977 -4.58 10.22 46.07
N VAL A 978 -5.81 10.00 45.61
CA VAL A 978 -6.76 11.03 45.18
C VAL A 978 -8.08 10.90 45.94
N GLY A 979 -8.84 11.99 46.02
CA GLY A 979 -10.03 12.06 46.87
C GLY A 979 -9.68 12.09 48.36
N ASN A 980 -10.59 11.51 49.16
CA ASN A 980 -10.48 11.35 50.60
C ASN A 980 -9.69 10.11 51.02
N ALA A 981 -9.13 9.33 50.09
CA ALA A 981 -8.32 8.16 50.41
C ALA A 981 -7.27 8.44 51.50
N GLN A 982 -7.27 7.63 52.56
CA GLN A 982 -6.43 7.76 53.75
C GLN A 982 -5.60 6.52 54.03
N TRP A 983 -4.43 6.70 54.61
CA TRP A 983 -3.65 5.60 55.17
C TRP A 983 -4.37 5.00 56.39
N THR A 984 -4.40 3.68 56.47
CA THR A 984 -5.00 2.92 57.56
C THR A 984 -4.10 1.73 57.95
N GLN A 985 -4.49 0.96 58.96
CA GLN A 985 -3.79 -0.26 59.31
C GLN A 985 -4.09 -1.38 58.29
N GLY A 986 -3.03 -1.94 57.71
CA GLY A 986 -3.08 -3.00 56.71
C GLY A 986 -2.83 -4.39 57.27
N ILE A 987 -2.84 -5.39 56.40
CA ILE A 987 -2.46 -6.77 56.74
C ILE A 987 -0.94 -6.93 56.79
N LYS A 988 -0.16 -6.10 56.06
CA LYS A 988 1.31 -6.08 56.07
C LYS A 988 1.88 -4.76 56.60
N GLN A 989 1.27 -4.26 57.69
CA GLN A 989 1.55 -3.02 58.46
C GLN A 989 0.60 -1.84 58.16
N GLY A 990 0.50 -1.39 56.91
CA GLY A 990 -0.31 -0.25 56.50
C GLY A 990 -1.09 -0.53 55.22
N ALA A 991 -2.17 0.21 54.99
CA ALA A 991 -3.01 0.07 53.80
C ALA A 991 -3.57 1.44 53.42
N VAL A 992 -4.30 1.51 52.31
CA VAL A 992 -5.10 2.69 51.96
C VAL A 992 -6.58 2.32 52.07
N ALA A 993 -7.35 3.12 52.81
CA ALA A 993 -8.80 3.02 52.94
C ALA A 993 -9.51 3.91 51.91
N PHE A 994 -10.66 3.44 51.45
CA PHE A 994 -11.52 4.04 50.43
C PHE A 994 -12.97 4.08 50.94
N ASP A 995 -13.64 5.22 50.78
CA ASP A 995 -15.01 5.44 51.24
C ASP A 995 -16.11 5.04 50.22
N GLY A 996 -15.72 4.52 49.05
CA GLY A 996 -16.62 4.16 47.95
C GLY A 996 -17.00 5.32 47.02
N THR A 997 -16.53 6.54 47.28
CA THR A 997 -16.92 7.77 46.57
C THR A 997 -15.72 8.60 46.11
N GLY A 998 -15.22 8.32 44.90
CA GLY A 998 -14.18 9.13 44.24
C GLY A 998 -12.76 8.93 44.77
N ASP A 999 -12.58 8.17 45.85
CA ASP A 999 -11.28 7.75 46.38
C ASP A 999 -10.56 6.79 45.43
N ALA A 1000 -9.26 7.00 45.19
CA ALA A 1000 -8.44 6.08 44.41
C ALA A 1000 -6.94 6.24 44.69
N ILE A 1001 -6.14 5.26 44.24
CA ILE A 1001 -4.71 5.45 43.97
C ILE A 1001 -4.53 5.46 42.46
N ARG A 1002 -3.88 6.50 41.92
CA ARG A 1002 -3.62 6.65 40.47
C ARG A 1002 -2.16 6.41 40.14
N LEU A 1003 -1.88 5.50 39.21
CA LEU A 1003 -0.56 5.32 38.63
C LEU A 1003 -0.49 6.08 37.30
N LYS A 1004 0.73 6.51 36.93
CA LYS A 1004 0.96 7.10 35.62
C LYS A 1004 1.10 5.99 34.57
N ASN A 1005 0.65 6.29 33.36
CA ASN A 1005 0.90 5.44 32.20
C ASN A 1005 2.41 5.28 31.98
N SER A 1006 2.84 4.06 31.70
CA SER A 1006 4.24 3.72 31.48
C SER A 1006 4.38 2.58 30.47
N ALA A 1007 5.50 2.51 29.77
CA ALA A 1007 5.73 1.48 28.74
C ALA A 1007 5.96 0.07 29.30
N ASP A 1008 6.00 -0.07 30.63
CA ASP A 1008 6.07 -1.33 31.35
C ASP A 1008 4.70 -1.78 31.89
N ILE A 1009 3.70 -0.90 31.96
CA ILE A 1009 2.33 -1.22 32.38
C ILE A 1009 1.36 -1.21 31.18
N ASN A 1010 1.10 -0.06 30.57
CA ASN A 1010 0.04 0.08 29.56
C ASN A 1010 0.43 0.79 28.26
N GLN A 1011 1.57 1.49 28.21
CA GLN A 1011 2.07 2.09 26.96
C GLN A 1011 2.92 1.11 26.13
N GLY A 1012 3.19 -0.09 26.66
CA GLY A 1012 3.86 -1.19 25.96
C GLY A 1012 2.88 -2.29 25.53
N ILE A 1013 3.41 -3.32 24.88
CA ILE A 1013 2.67 -4.55 24.57
C ILE A 1013 3.06 -5.60 25.60
N HIS A 1014 2.07 -6.25 26.22
CA HIS A 1014 2.30 -7.12 27.37
C HIS A 1014 1.50 -8.41 27.23
N GLY A 1015 2.22 -9.50 26.91
CA GLY A 1015 1.67 -10.86 26.87
C GLY A 1015 1.62 -11.52 28.25
N ASP A 1016 2.69 -11.34 29.02
CA ASP A 1016 2.79 -11.90 30.37
C ASP A 1016 2.54 -10.80 31.42
N ARG A 1017 1.52 -10.99 32.25
CA ARG A 1017 1.16 -10.04 33.32
C ARG A 1017 0.71 -10.80 34.55
N THR A 1018 1.16 -10.37 35.72
CA THR A 1018 0.52 -10.76 36.98
C THR A 1018 0.23 -9.53 37.82
N ILE A 1019 -0.99 -9.43 38.34
CA ILE A 1019 -1.44 -8.35 39.24
C ILE A 1019 -1.85 -9.01 40.53
N SER A 1020 -1.16 -8.70 41.63
CA SER A 1020 -1.35 -9.33 42.94
C SER A 1020 -1.51 -8.25 44.00
N LEU A 1021 -2.52 -8.35 44.86
CA LEU A 1021 -2.73 -7.43 45.98
C LEU A 1021 -3.59 -8.04 47.08
N TRP A 1022 -3.61 -7.39 48.23
CA TRP A 1022 -4.56 -7.66 49.31
C TRP A 1022 -5.67 -6.63 49.31
N PHE A 1023 -6.91 -7.07 49.55
CA PHE A 1023 -8.06 -6.18 49.71
C PHE A 1023 -8.95 -6.62 50.87
N LYS A 1024 -9.68 -5.66 51.44
CA LYS A 1024 -10.73 -5.88 52.43
C LYS A 1024 -11.92 -5.01 52.06
N ALA A 1025 -13.08 -5.61 51.80
CA ALA A 1025 -14.30 -4.87 51.53
C ALA A 1025 -15.12 -4.75 52.83
N ASP A 1026 -15.52 -3.54 53.20
CA ASP A 1026 -16.27 -3.29 54.43
C ASP A 1026 -17.78 -3.53 54.22
N ASP A 1027 -18.26 -3.33 52.99
CA ASP A 1027 -19.64 -3.58 52.56
C ASP A 1027 -19.68 -4.41 51.27
N LEU A 1028 -20.39 -5.54 51.32
CA LEU A 1028 -20.65 -6.43 50.19
C LEU A 1028 -22.14 -6.44 49.77
N VAL A 1029 -23.03 -5.84 50.56
CA VAL A 1029 -24.48 -6.06 50.49
C VAL A 1029 -25.23 -4.76 50.25
N ASN A 1030 -25.43 -4.42 48.97
CA ASN A 1030 -26.41 -3.43 48.54
C ASN A 1030 -27.39 -4.06 47.53
N PRO A 1031 -28.72 -3.90 47.70
CA PRO A 1031 -29.74 -4.41 46.77
C PRO A 1031 -29.69 -3.83 45.34
N ALA A 1032 -28.82 -2.85 45.06
CA ALA A 1032 -28.51 -2.34 43.72
C ALA A 1032 -27.13 -2.79 43.16
N SER A 1033 -26.43 -3.71 43.85
CA SER A 1033 -25.10 -4.32 43.60
C SER A 1033 -24.27 -3.78 42.41
N ARG A 1034 -23.90 -2.50 42.48
CA ARG A 1034 -22.93 -1.85 41.59
C ARG A 1034 -21.55 -2.51 41.75
N PRO A 1035 -20.76 -2.71 40.67
CA PRO A 1035 -19.36 -3.12 40.78
C PRO A 1035 -18.52 -2.19 41.67
N GLN A 1036 -17.66 -2.76 42.53
CA GLN A 1036 -16.67 -2.06 43.34
C GLN A 1036 -15.26 -2.41 42.83
N VAL A 1037 -14.56 -1.45 42.22
CA VAL A 1037 -13.26 -1.67 41.57
C VAL A 1037 -12.15 -1.74 42.61
N ILE A 1038 -11.36 -2.82 42.54
CA ILE A 1038 -10.15 -3.01 43.33
C ILE A 1038 -8.93 -2.57 42.52
N TYR A 1039 -8.83 -3.03 41.27
CA TYR A 1039 -7.79 -2.64 40.32
C TYR A 1039 -8.37 -2.51 38.91
N GLU A 1040 -7.89 -1.55 38.14
CA GLU A 1040 -8.07 -1.52 36.69
C GLU A 1040 -6.85 -0.91 35.99
N GLU A 1041 -6.49 -1.50 34.84
CA GLU A 1041 -5.71 -0.84 33.81
C GLU A 1041 -6.48 -0.86 32.50
N GLY A 1042 -6.63 0.30 31.86
CA GLY A 1042 -7.15 0.37 30.49
C GLY A 1042 -8.42 1.16 30.34
N GLY A 1043 -9.16 0.86 29.27
CA GLY A 1043 -10.30 1.65 28.83
C GLY A 1043 -11.27 0.81 27.99
N GLN A 1044 -12.16 1.46 27.26
CA GLN A 1044 -13.25 0.76 26.55
C GLN A 1044 -12.82 -0.44 25.68
N PHE A 1045 -11.64 -0.40 25.05
CA PHE A 1045 -11.23 -1.38 24.04
C PHE A 1045 -10.14 -2.36 24.49
N ARG A 1046 -9.34 -2.00 25.51
CA ARG A 1046 -8.23 -2.82 26.02
C ARG A 1046 -8.10 -2.62 27.52
N GLY A 1047 -7.85 -3.68 28.27
CA GLY A 1047 -7.56 -3.53 29.68
C GLY A 1047 -7.68 -4.82 30.48
N LEU A 1048 -7.32 -4.72 31.76
CA LEU A 1048 -7.52 -5.72 32.80
C LEU A 1048 -8.23 -5.08 33.99
N ASN A 1049 -9.07 -5.82 34.70
CA ASN A 1049 -9.66 -5.35 35.95
C ASN A 1049 -9.91 -6.43 36.99
N ILE A 1050 -10.01 -5.99 38.23
CA ILE A 1050 -10.37 -6.77 39.40
C ILE A 1050 -11.42 -5.97 40.17
N TYR A 1051 -12.59 -6.56 40.39
CA TYR A 1051 -13.71 -5.86 41.06
C TYR A 1051 -14.65 -6.82 41.78
N LEU A 1052 -15.42 -6.32 42.74
CA LEU A 1052 -16.49 -7.05 43.41
C LEU A 1052 -17.84 -6.70 42.81
N LYS A 1053 -18.74 -7.66 42.69
CA LYS A 1053 -20.17 -7.42 42.43
C LYS A 1053 -20.98 -8.25 43.43
N GLY A 1054 -21.53 -7.59 44.44
CA GLY A 1054 -22.03 -8.30 45.62
C GLY A 1054 -20.86 -8.94 46.38
N ASP A 1055 -21.00 -10.21 46.73
CA ASP A 1055 -19.98 -11.01 47.39
C ASP A 1055 -19.07 -11.79 46.41
N GLN A 1056 -19.24 -11.64 45.10
CA GLN A 1056 -18.38 -12.30 44.12
C GLN A 1056 -17.24 -11.40 43.66
N LEU A 1057 -16.01 -11.94 43.64
CA LEU A 1057 -14.84 -11.30 43.06
C LEU A 1057 -14.73 -11.68 41.58
N HIS A 1058 -14.51 -10.68 40.74
CA HIS A 1058 -14.28 -10.84 39.32
C HIS A 1058 -12.86 -10.44 38.93
N VAL A 1059 -12.27 -11.23 38.04
CA VAL A 1059 -10.99 -10.97 37.37
C VAL A 1059 -11.25 -10.96 35.87
N GLY A 1060 -10.92 -9.87 35.19
CA GLY A 1060 -11.27 -9.67 33.79
C GLY A 1060 -10.16 -9.12 32.93
N GLY A 1061 -10.22 -9.42 31.63
CA GLY A 1061 -9.34 -8.87 30.60
C GLY A 1061 -10.00 -8.83 29.23
N TRP A 1062 -9.59 -7.88 28.39
CA TRP A 1062 -10.12 -7.72 27.02
C TRP A 1062 -9.13 -6.99 26.11
N ASN A 1063 -9.18 -7.30 24.82
CA ASN A 1063 -8.45 -6.61 23.76
C ASN A 1063 -9.23 -6.72 22.43
N MET A 1064 -10.24 -5.87 22.29
CA MET A 1064 -11.31 -5.99 21.29
C MET A 1064 -10.96 -5.66 19.83
N PRO A 1065 -9.95 -4.82 19.50
CA PRO A 1065 -9.67 -4.49 18.12
C PRO A 1065 -9.39 -5.75 17.27
N SER A 1066 -10.16 -5.92 16.19
CA SER A 1066 -10.06 -7.09 15.31
C SER A 1066 -8.73 -7.18 14.55
N GLN A 1067 -7.99 -6.07 14.44
CA GLN A 1067 -6.65 -5.98 13.85
C GLN A 1067 -5.54 -6.36 14.86
N GLU A 1068 -5.91 -6.64 16.11
CA GLU A 1068 -5.02 -7.16 17.15
C GLU A 1068 -5.44 -8.61 17.44
N SER A 1069 -5.84 -8.94 18.67
CA SER A 1069 -6.35 -10.27 19.01
C SER A 1069 -7.86 -10.45 18.81
N GLY A 1070 -8.64 -9.36 18.75
CA GLY A 1070 -10.11 -9.45 18.72
C GLY A 1070 -10.75 -10.07 19.98
N TRP A 1071 -9.99 -10.17 21.08
CA TRP A 1071 -10.45 -10.72 22.35
C TRP A 1071 -11.59 -9.87 22.94
N GLN A 1072 -12.83 -10.37 22.80
CA GLN A 1072 -14.04 -9.66 23.25
C GLN A 1072 -14.08 -9.46 24.77
N GLY A 1073 -13.34 -10.30 25.49
CA GLY A 1073 -13.06 -10.22 26.90
C GLY A 1073 -13.51 -11.45 27.66
N THR A 1074 -12.78 -11.76 28.73
CA THR A 1074 -13.06 -12.87 29.64
C THR A 1074 -13.20 -12.30 31.04
N TRP A 1075 -14.21 -12.76 31.80
CA TRP A 1075 -14.39 -12.42 33.21
C TRP A 1075 -14.60 -13.71 34.00
N LEU A 1076 -13.65 -14.02 34.86
CA LEU A 1076 -13.68 -15.14 35.79
C LEU A 1076 -14.27 -14.66 37.11
N SER A 1077 -15.12 -15.46 37.76
CA SER A 1077 -15.69 -15.14 39.07
C SER A 1077 -15.31 -16.19 40.10
N SER A 1078 -14.94 -15.76 41.30
CA SER A 1078 -14.71 -16.65 42.44
C SER A 1078 -16.03 -17.05 43.12
N ASP A 1079 -15.92 -17.96 44.08
CA ASP A 1079 -16.91 -18.12 45.15
C ASP A 1079 -16.96 -16.87 46.06
N ASN A 1080 -17.89 -16.85 47.01
CA ASN A 1080 -18.22 -15.65 47.79
C ASN A 1080 -17.08 -15.23 48.74
N VAL A 1081 -16.78 -13.93 48.79
CA VAL A 1081 -15.95 -13.30 49.82
C VAL A 1081 -16.81 -12.80 50.98
N SER A 1082 -16.23 -12.69 52.17
CA SER A 1082 -16.92 -12.16 53.36
C SER A 1082 -16.51 -10.71 53.65
N ALA A 1083 -17.48 -9.90 54.08
CA ALA A 1083 -17.24 -8.52 54.45
C ALA A 1083 -16.28 -8.44 55.65
N ASN A 1084 -15.49 -7.38 55.71
CA ASN A 1084 -14.52 -7.09 56.77
C ASN A 1084 -13.39 -8.14 56.92
N GLN A 1085 -13.13 -8.96 55.88
CA GLN A 1085 -12.01 -9.89 55.84
C GLN A 1085 -10.98 -9.50 54.78
N TRP A 1086 -9.69 -9.60 55.16
CA TRP A 1086 -8.59 -9.46 54.21
C TRP A 1086 -8.49 -10.71 53.33
N ASN A 1087 -8.51 -10.49 52.03
CA ASN A 1087 -8.35 -11.49 50.99
C ASN A 1087 -7.20 -11.10 50.06
N HIS A 1088 -6.45 -12.10 49.60
CA HIS A 1088 -5.45 -11.93 48.55
C HIS A 1088 -6.09 -12.26 47.20
N VAL A 1089 -5.82 -11.45 46.18
CA VAL A 1089 -6.24 -11.72 44.80
C VAL A 1089 -5.04 -11.66 43.88
N ALA A 1090 -5.01 -12.57 42.90
CA ALA A 1090 -4.15 -12.43 41.74
C ALA A 1090 -4.89 -12.65 40.41
N LEU A 1091 -4.58 -11.80 39.43
CA LEU A 1091 -4.87 -11.97 38.02
C LEU A 1091 -3.57 -12.36 37.33
N VAL A 1092 -3.55 -13.49 36.62
CA VAL A 1092 -2.41 -13.93 35.79
C VAL A 1092 -2.85 -13.98 34.33
N LEU A 1093 -2.13 -13.28 33.46
CA LEU A 1093 -2.24 -13.34 32.01
C LEU A 1093 -0.96 -13.93 31.44
N ASP A 1094 -1.12 -14.96 30.63
CA ASP A 1094 -0.09 -15.67 29.86
C ASP A 1094 -0.56 -15.68 28.40
N GLY A 1095 -0.66 -14.47 27.85
CA GLY A 1095 -1.36 -14.19 26.61
C GLY A 1095 -0.41 -13.95 25.44
N GLY A 1096 -0.75 -14.49 24.28
CA GLY A 1096 -0.05 -14.22 23.02
C GLY A 1096 -0.76 -13.17 22.15
N ASP A 1097 -0.28 -13.01 20.92
CA ASP A 1097 -0.87 -12.14 19.89
C ASP A 1097 -2.27 -12.59 19.39
N ARG A 1098 -2.75 -13.74 19.86
CA ARG A 1098 -4.07 -14.30 19.56
C ARG A 1098 -4.75 -14.71 20.85
N VAL A 1099 -6.06 -14.86 20.79
CA VAL A 1099 -6.84 -15.46 21.88
C VAL A 1099 -6.43 -16.92 22.03
N ALA A 1100 -6.04 -17.31 23.24
CA ALA A 1100 -5.71 -18.67 23.61
C ALA A 1100 -6.47 -19.07 24.88
N ASP A 1101 -6.94 -20.33 24.92
CA ASP A 1101 -7.58 -20.92 26.10
C ASP A 1101 -6.60 -20.98 27.28
N GLY A 1102 -7.12 -20.74 28.49
CA GLY A 1102 -6.34 -20.81 29.74
C GLY A 1102 -5.33 -19.67 29.95
N ALA A 1103 -5.26 -18.71 29.02
CA ALA A 1103 -4.30 -17.61 29.10
C ALA A 1103 -4.63 -16.63 30.25
N LEU A 1104 -5.90 -16.41 30.59
CA LEU A 1104 -6.31 -15.63 31.76
C LEU A 1104 -6.66 -16.55 32.92
N ARG A 1105 -6.07 -16.31 34.10
CA ARG A 1105 -6.30 -17.09 35.34
C ARG A 1105 -6.59 -16.16 36.52
N GLY A 1106 -7.53 -16.56 37.36
CA GLY A 1106 -7.93 -15.84 38.57
C GLY A 1106 -7.65 -16.64 39.84
N TYR A 1107 -7.08 -15.99 40.86
CA TYR A 1107 -6.74 -16.60 42.15
C TYR A 1107 -7.33 -15.80 43.30
N LEU A 1108 -7.80 -16.51 44.33
CA LEU A 1108 -8.30 -15.96 45.59
C LEU A 1108 -7.61 -16.71 46.74
N ASN A 1109 -6.96 -15.97 47.63
CA ASN A 1109 -6.22 -16.52 48.77
C ASN A 1109 -5.19 -17.60 48.39
N GLY A 1110 -4.56 -17.44 47.23
CA GLY A 1110 -3.53 -18.37 46.73
C GLY A 1110 -4.06 -19.55 45.93
N GLU A 1111 -5.38 -19.76 45.89
CA GLU A 1111 -6.02 -20.85 45.14
C GLU A 1111 -6.60 -20.33 43.81
N GLN A 1112 -6.36 -21.05 42.71
CA GLN A 1112 -6.93 -20.72 41.40
C GLN A 1112 -8.43 -21.05 41.40
N PHE A 1113 -9.29 -20.06 41.17
CA PHE A 1113 -10.74 -20.27 41.10
C PHE A 1113 -11.27 -20.35 39.67
N GLY A 1114 -10.48 -19.99 38.67
CA GLY A 1114 -10.88 -20.08 37.27
C GLY A 1114 -9.76 -19.81 36.28
N GLU A 1115 -9.98 -20.24 35.05
CA GLU A 1115 -9.18 -19.91 33.87
C GLU A 1115 -10.08 -19.73 32.65
N GLY A 1116 -9.61 -19.00 31.65
CA GLY A 1116 -10.35 -18.79 30.41
C GLY A 1116 -9.49 -18.17 29.33
N GLU A 1117 -10.13 -17.91 28.19
CA GLU A 1117 -9.50 -17.30 27.03
C GLU A 1117 -8.79 -15.98 27.39
N GLY A 1118 -7.65 -15.73 26.76
CA GLY A 1118 -6.89 -14.50 26.94
C GLY A 1118 -5.95 -14.22 25.79
N SER A 1119 -5.56 -12.95 25.64
CA SER A 1119 -4.51 -12.51 24.71
C SER A 1119 -3.66 -11.45 25.40
N GLN A 1120 -2.50 -11.15 24.81
CA GLN A 1120 -1.70 -9.99 25.21
C GLN A 1120 -2.54 -8.70 25.14
N LEU A 1121 -2.14 -7.71 25.93
CA LEU A 1121 -2.64 -6.35 25.82
C LEU A 1121 -1.73 -5.54 24.90
N TRP A 1122 -2.34 -4.84 23.94
CA TRP A 1122 -1.62 -3.84 23.16
C TRP A 1122 -1.57 -2.50 23.89
N SER A 1123 -0.62 -1.67 23.49
CA SER A 1123 -0.43 -0.32 24.03
C SER A 1123 -1.73 0.48 24.03
N HIS A 1124 -2.09 1.07 25.17
CA HIS A 1124 -3.30 1.88 25.34
C HIS A 1124 -3.12 3.02 26.35
N GLY A 1125 -3.85 4.12 26.10
CA GLY A 1125 -3.86 5.32 26.94
C GLY A 1125 -4.77 5.29 28.17
N GLY A 1126 -5.58 4.23 28.34
CA GLY A 1126 -6.52 4.10 29.47
C GLY A 1126 -5.80 4.16 30.82
N GLY A 1127 -6.42 4.80 31.80
CA GLY A 1127 -5.79 5.06 33.10
C GLY A 1127 -5.52 3.79 33.90
N ILE A 1128 -4.75 3.95 34.99
CA ILE A 1128 -4.49 2.87 35.96
C ILE A 1128 -4.99 3.32 37.32
N GLY A 1129 -6.01 2.64 37.84
CA GLY A 1129 -6.70 2.98 39.08
C GLY A 1129 -6.74 1.83 40.07
N LEU A 1130 -6.44 2.10 41.34
CA LEU A 1130 -6.78 1.21 42.44
C LEU A 1130 -7.88 1.82 43.30
N GLY A 1131 -8.86 1.01 43.67
CA GLY A 1131 -10.01 1.42 44.45
C GLY A 1131 -11.11 2.15 43.67
N ASN A 1132 -10.88 2.58 42.41
CA ASN A 1132 -11.89 3.20 41.54
C ASN A 1132 -11.45 3.30 40.07
N VAL A 1133 -12.39 3.48 39.15
CA VAL A 1133 -12.16 3.64 37.70
C VAL A 1133 -11.41 4.94 37.38
N TYR A 1134 -10.40 4.90 36.50
CA TYR A 1134 -9.66 6.06 35.98
C TYR A 1134 -10.02 6.36 34.52
N GLY A 1135 -11.17 6.99 34.32
CA GLY A 1135 -11.70 7.29 32.98
C GLY A 1135 -12.82 6.34 32.63
N ASP A 1136 -12.51 5.24 31.94
CA ASP A 1136 -13.47 4.20 31.57
C ASP A 1136 -12.92 2.79 31.77
N THR A 1137 -13.82 1.81 31.89
CA THR A 1137 -13.46 0.38 32.05
C THR A 1137 -14.53 -0.50 31.41
N ARG A 1138 -14.37 -1.82 31.47
CA ARG A 1138 -15.35 -2.81 30.99
C ARG A 1138 -15.59 -3.90 32.04
N PHE A 1139 -16.81 -4.00 32.54
CA PHE A 1139 -17.25 -5.10 33.39
C PHE A 1139 -17.85 -6.23 32.54
N HIS A 1140 -18.17 -7.38 33.16
CA HIS A 1140 -18.84 -8.48 32.46
C HIS A 1140 -20.20 -8.09 31.88
N THR A 1141 -20.80 -7.00 32.37
CA THR A 1141 -22.06 -6.43 31.87
C THR A 1141 -21.89 -5.36 30.79
N GLY A 1142 -20.65 -5.02 30.40
CA GLY A 1142 -20.34 -4.00 29.40
C GLY A 1142 -19.50 -2.84 29.92
N SER A 1143 -19.36 -1.81 29.08
CA SER A 1143 -18.54 -0.63 29.36
C SER A 1143 -19.15 0.27 30.46
N ALA A 1144 -18.29 0.88 31.27
CA ALA A 1144 -18.69 1.71 32.39
C ALA A 1144 -17.79 2.94 32.56
N LYS A 1145 -18.40 4.06 32.96
CA LYS A 1145 -17.72 5.32 33.34
C LYS A 1145 -18.38 5.89 34.60
N GLY A 1146 -17.61 6.56 35.44
CA GLY A 1146 -18.10 7.17 36.68
C GLY A 1146 -17.56 6.51 37.95
N ASN A 1147 -18.25 6.72 39.08
CA ASN A 1147 -17.80 6.26 40.38
C ASN A 1147 -18.15 4.78 40.60
N TYR A 1148 -17.13 3.93 40.57
CA TYR A 1148 -17.22 2.52 40.95
C TYR A 1148 -16.31 2.21 42.15
N GLY A 1149 -16.23 3.17 43.08
CA GLY A 1149 -15.32 3.11 44.22
C GLY A 1149 -15.57 1.88 45.11
N LEU A 1150 -14.47 1.33 45.62
CA LEU A 1150 -14.43 0.35 46.70
C LEU A 1150 -14.75 1.03 48.03
N THR A 1151 -15.62 0.44 48.84
CA THR A 1151 -15.76 0.77 50.26
C THR A 1151 -14.97 -0.27 51.05
N GLY A 1152 -13.78 0.09 51.52
CA GLY A 1152 -12.84 -0.87 52.10
C GLY A 1152 -11.39 -0.41 52.09
N ALA A 1153 -10.45 -1.34 51.96
CA ALA A 1153 -9.01 -1.07 51.95
C ALA A 1153 -8.23 -1.96 50.97
N ILE A 1154 -7.08 -1.47 50.49
CA ILE A 1154 -6.11 -2.20 49.64
C ILE A 1154 -4.71 -2.12 50.27
N ASP A 1155 -3.96 -3.22 50.19
CA ASP A 1155 -2.59 -3.38 50.72
C ASP A 1155 -1.71 -4.20 49.74
N ASP A 1156 -0.39 -4.04 49.83
CA ASP A 1156 0.68 -4.82 49.17
C ASP A 1156 0.46 -5.12 47.68
N VAL A 1157 0.40 -4.07 46.87
CA VAL A 1157 0.14 -4.17 45.42
C VAL A 1157 1.43 -4.49 44.67
N GLN A 1158 1.41 -5.55 43.87
CA GLN A 1158 2.51 -5.99 43.02
C GLN A 1158 2.05 -6.21 41.59
N ILE A 1159 2.81 -5.68 40.63
CA ILE A 1159 2.58 -5.88 39.20
C ILE A 1159 3.84 -6.49 38.58
N PHE A 1160 3.67 -7.57 37.84
CA PHE A 1160 4.74 -8.28 37.15
C PHE A 1160 4.51 -8.24 35.64
N ASN A 1161 5.60 -8.14 34.86
CA ASN A 1161 5.66 -8.47 33.43
C ASN A 1161 6.06 -9.96 33.28
N SER A 1162 5.36 -10.84 33.99
CA SER A 1162 5.58 -12.29 34.00
C SER A 1162 4.29 -12.98 34.42
N ALA A 1163 4.00 -14.13 33.82
CA ALA A 1163 2.93 -15.02 34.27
C ALA A 1163 3.44 -15.86 35.44
N LEU A 1164 2.95 -15.62 36.65
CA LEU A 1164 3.39 -16.38 37.83
C LEU A 1164 2.74 -17.76 37.85
N SER A 1165 3.51 -18.78 38.24
CA SER A 1165 3.01 -20.12 38.51
C SER A 1165 2.14 -20.18 39.77
N ASN A 1166 1.30 -21.22 39.90
CA ASN A 1166 0.44 -21.43 41.06
C ASN A 1166 1.20 -21.37 42.39
N SER A 1167 2.38 -22.01 42.47
CA SER A 1167 3.22 -21.98 43.68
C SER A 1167 3.75 -20.57 44.01
N GLN A 1168 4.04 -19.76 42.99
CA GLN A 1168 4.49 -18.39 43.20
C GLN A 1168 3.35 -17.51 43.69
N VAL A 1169 2.13 -17.67 43.13
CA VAL A 1169 0.93 -16.96 43.59
C VAL A 1169 0.59 -17.36 45.03
N GLN A 1170 0.67 -18.64 45.37
CA GLN A 1170 0.46 -19.14 46.73
C GLN A 1170 1.43 -18.50 47.73
N GLY A 1171 2.71 -18.36 47.37
CA GLY A 1171 3.71 -17.67 48.20
C GLY A 1171 3.40 -16.18 48.42
N LEU A 1172 2.71 -15.51 47.49
CA LEU A 1172 2.27 -14.11 47.68
C LEU A 1172 1.04 -14.00 48.60
N ALA A 1173 0.24 -15.07 48.67
CA ALA A 1173 -0.97 -15.18 49.47
C ALA A 1173 -0.72 -15.62 50.92
N GLU A 1174 0.50 -16.04 51.26
CA GLU A 1174 0.85 -16.40 52.64
C GLU A 1174 0.64 -15.20 53.56
N ARG A 1175 -0.24 -15.37 54.56
CA ARG A 1175 -0.45 -14.36 55.61
C ARG A 1175 0.87 -14.18 56.36
N PRO A 1176 1.36 -12.95 56.56
CA PRO A 1176 2.47 -12.72 57.46
C PRO A 1176 2.08 -13.20 58.87
N VAL A 1177 2.98 -13.94 59.52
CA VAL A 1177 2.86 -14.33 60.92
C VAL A 1177 2.97 -13.10 61.82
#